data_AF-A0AAV2PLX2-F1
#
_entry.id   AF-A0AAV2PLX2-F1
#
_cell.length_a   1.000
_cell.length_b   1.000
_cell.length_c   1.000
_cell.angle_alpha   90.00
_cell.angle_beta   90.00
_cell.angle_gamma   90.00
#
_symmetry.space_group_name_H-M   'P 1'
#
loop_
_entity.id
_entity.type
_entity.pdbx_description
1 polymer ?
#
loop_
_entity_poly.entity_id
_entity_poly.type
_entity_poly.pdbx_seq_one_letter_code
_entity_poly.pdbx_strand_id
1 'polypeptide(L)'
;LAIMETGSNAPPLGVCNFFVLKHSEYYQESAENNVLLAQRFILCSSTAYIYNKNTVLCVSAVGEGDSGDRVEFSGAGDSILGVGRSQGLPIFFSANHGIVSITPTQTLNQTMQLNESVAEEPSRLCDSLNISTAGLEAITASKDHTSRLQAAFLHFNNNSITQAQAILDDLFPGSDTSLLDSTVIQLSANLLDDCPATDPRWAESKQSGGTGAPMSLLIQNQLRDKTAAHQYFIEFLQQMGLWQRLSICSVEDSRRAVTRVVLGEHGERLAFAAALRTRHPDHQHLMDSAIRYVLQDRDEVPTGKLTHADLFYRRVSVVEDIVWGLRRAQDEVLCADIAPRDAPATIHSVSGLLLSLLRAARDSRARVATMAGNAANDQPIEFIPWTATQGPRGIRSLLLDQHTTTVEVCLSRAEDGATRAKLYTQMVDLADEILTGYQPQLRSLTNLSHDSHQALLRAYERDRYNLIKPLVKGEQYDQAVSIAEKYCDFRTLVEICDKTNNQERLTQYMTQFGSEGFSDFVFRWYLETGKRGRLLSHGTAGGDLSRFLQDYTSLSWLYHIQTSQFSLASQTLRQLSQDETTYLSKKKTLLSLSKLCQLADSGSVPHMEEDPQRQLEDELILYQEQLPESVLNAHALNPDAMRVLTPQELIHLYTGEENECANEYDFKKALDLLQFVPPEEVLELKKEIWIRSILRNSWQHMDTDNPIEAISDTLLFKTIELAFTQVVDVKSFLVNLDELLN
;
A
#
# COMPACT_ATOMS: atom_id res chain seq x y z
N LEU A 1 -29.69 -14.50 -27.81
CA LEU A 1 -28.70 -13.58 -28.39
C LEU A 1 -27.33 -14.22 -28.32
N ALA A 2 -26.67 -14.43 -29.46
CA ALA A 2 -25.34 -15.02 -29.53
C ALA A 2 -24.35 -13.94 -30.01
N ILE A 3 -23.24 -13.76 -29.30
CA ILE A 3 -22.19 -12.78 -29.64
C ILE A 3 -21.02 -13.54 -30.26
N MET A 4 -20.57 -13.10 -31.43
CA MET A 4 -19.41 -13.66 -32.13
C MET A 4 -18.42 -12.54 -32.44
N GLU A 5 -17.15 -12.72 -32.10
CA GLU A 5 -16.10 -11.78 -32.44
C GLU A 5 -15.73 -11.91 -33.92
N THR A 6 -16.07 -10.89 -34.71
CA THR A 6 -15.76 -10.83 -36.15
C THR A 6 -14.58 -9.90 -36.47
N GLY A 7 -13.84 -9.45 -35.45
CA GLY A 7 -12.76 -8.46 -35.58
C GLY A 7 -11.45 -9.00 -36.15
N SER A 8 -11.33 -10.32 -36.34
CA SER A 8 -10.15 -10.98 -36.90
C SER A 8 -10.36 -11.39 -38.36
N ASN A 9 -9.31 -11.39 -39.18
CA ASN A 9 -9.34 -11.91 -40.56
C ASN A 9 -9.59 -13.43 -40.67
N ALA A 10 -9.73 -14.14 -39.55
CA ALA A 10 -10.12 -15.55 -39.50
C ALA A 10 -11.64 -15.67 -39.31
N PRO A 11 -12.29 -16.69 -39.92
CA PRO A 11 -13.71 -16.94 -39.68
C PRO A 11 -13.93 -17.26 -38.19
N PRO A 12 -14.96 -16.67 -37.55
CA PRO A 12 -15.23 -16.90 -36.13
C PRO A 12 -15.58 -18.37 -35.88
N LEU A 13 -14.76 -19.05 -35.07
CA LEU A 13 -14.89 -20.49 -34.77
C LEU A 13 -15.72 -20.78 -33.51
N GLY A 14 -16.14 -19.75 -32.76
CA GLY A 14 -16.88 -19.92 -31.50
C GLY A 14 -17.78 -18.73 -31.16
N VAL A 15 -18.80 -18.99 -30.33
CA VAL A 15 -19.69 -17.98 -29.77
C VAL A 15 -19.12 -17.53 -28.42
N CYS A 16 -18.81 -16.24 -28.28
CA CYS A 16 -18.22 -15.66 -27.09
C CYS A 16 -19.20 -15.62 -25.90
N ASN A 17 -20.49 -15.40 -26.18
CA ASN A 17 -21.55 -15.41 -25.18
C ASN A 17 -22.90 -15.80 -25.81
N PHE A 18 -23.69 -16.62 -25.10
CA PHE A 18 -25.03 -17.03 -25.52
C PHE A 18 -26.04 -16.75 -24.40
N PHE A 19 -27.01 -15.88 -24.68
CA PHE A 19 -28.07 -15.50 -23.74
C PHE A 19 -29.43 -15.97 -24.26
N VAL A 20 -30.17 -16.71 -23.43
CA VAL A 20 -31.59 -17.02 -23.69
C VAL A 20 -32.42 -15.84 -23.18
N LEU A 21 -33.20 -15.22 -24.06
CA LEU A 21 -34.12 -14.16 -23.67
C LEU A 21 -35.28 -14.77 -22.88
N LYS A 22 -35.69 -14.14 -21.77
CA LYS A 22 -36.87 -14.55 -20.99
C LYS A 22 -38.21 -14.29 -21.72
N HIS A 23 -38.17 -13.67 -22.90
CA HIS A 23 -39.33 -13.42 -23.75
C HIS A 23 -39.81 -14.72 -24.41
N SER A 24 -40.97 -15.22 -24.01
CA SER A 24 -41.62 -16.39 -24.60
C SER A 24 -42.97 -16.00 -25.21
N GLU A 25 -43.11 -16.13 -26.52
CA GLU A 25 -44.40 -16.01 -27.22
C GLU A 25 -44.93 -17.40 -27.60
N TYR A 26 -46.24 -17.61 -27.43
CA TYR A 26 -46.90 -18.86 -27.82
C TYR A 26 -46.92 -18.99 -29.35
N TYR A 27 -46.27 -20.03 -29.88
CA TYR A 27 -46.27 -20.32 -31.30
C TYR A 27 -47.68 -20.73 -31.78
N GLN A 28 -48.18 -20.03 -32.80
CA GLN A 28 -49.37 -20.42 -33.57
C GLN A 28 -49.03 -20.34 -35.06
N GLU A 29 -49.38 -21.39 -35.81
CA GLU A 29 -49.11 -21.55 -37.25
C GLU A 29 -49.68 -20.38 -38.08
N SER A 30 -50.80 -19.78 -37.65
CA SER A 30 -51.42 -18.61 -38.27
C SER A 30 -50.67 -17.28 -38.04
N ALA A 31 -49.78 -17.23 -37.04
CA ALA A 31 -49.02 -16.04 -36.64
C ALA A 31 -47.56 -16.04 -37.14
N GLU A 32 -47.14 -17.11 -37.81
CA GLU A 32 -45.74 -17.36 -38.19
C GLU A 32 -45.15 -16.24 -39.09
N ASN A 33 -45.93 -15.77 -40.07
CA ASN A 33 -45.53 -14.69 -40.98
C ASN A 33 -45.55 -13.29 -40.34
N ASN A 34 -46.38 -13.04 -39.32
CA ASN A 34 -46.58 -11.71 -38.75
C ASN A 34 -45.82 -11.47 -37.44
N VAL A 35 -45.48 -12.52 -36.70
CA VAL A 35 -44.94 -12.41 -35.33
C VAL A 35 -43.49 -12.87 -35.24
N LEU A 36 -43.09 -13.95 -35.93
CA LEU A 36 -41.75 -14.54 -35.79
C LEU A 36 -40.80 -14.14 -36.92
N LEU A 37 -41.25 -14.21 -38.19
CA LEU A 37 -40.44 -13.83 -39.35
C LEU A 37 -40.31 -12.31 -39.56
N ALA A 38 -41.12 -11.53 -38.85
CA ALA A 38 -41.11 -10.07 -38.92
C ALA A 38 -40.23 -9.40 -37.85
N GLN A 39 -39.68 -10.18 -36.90
CA GLN A 39 -38.77 -9.65 -35.90
C GLN A 39 -37.44 -9.30 -36.54
N ARG A 40 -37.11 -8.01 -36.51
CA ARG A 40 -35.82 -7.47 -36.92
C ARG A 40 -35.12 -6.94 -35.68
N PHE A 41 -33.80 -6.82 -35.74
CA PHE A 41 -33.06 -6.25 -34.63
C PHE A 41 -32.07 -5.19 -35.10
N ILE A 42 -31.79 -4.23 -34.24
CA ILE A 42 -30.72 -3.26 -34.40
C ILE A 42 -29.90 -3.21 -33.12
N LEU A 43 -28.57 -3.16 -33.27
CA LEU A 43 -27.63 -3.06 -32.14
C LEU A 43 -27.07 -1.65 -32.08
N CYS A 44 -27.31 -0.98 -30.95
CA CYS A 44 -26.78 0.35 -30.66
C CYS A 44 -25.97 0.28 -29.36
N SER A 45 -24.65 0.43 -29.49
CA SER A 45 -23.69 0.33 -28.38
C SER A 45 -23.83 -1.00 -27.63
N SER A 46 -24.34 -0.99 -26.40
CA SER A 46 -24.53 -2.16 -25.53
C SER A 46 -25.98 -2.65 -25.45
N THR A 47 -26.91 -2.07 -26.24
CA THR A 47 -28.34 -2.43 -26.20
C THR A 47 -28.82 -2.93 -27.57
N ALA A 48 -29.47 -4.09 -27.58
CA ALA A 48 -30.13 -4.67 -28.74
C ALA A 48 -31.62 -4.33 -28.71
N TYR A 49 -32.12 -3.77 -29.81
CA TYR A 49 -33.53 -3.42 -29.99
C TYR A 49 -34.16 -4.41 -30.97
N ILE A 50 -35.05 -5.27 -30.49
CA ILE A 50 -35.79 -6.24 -31.30
C ILE A 50 -37.15 -5.61 -31.61
N TYR A 51 -37.51 -5.46 -32.88
CA TYR A 51 -38.72 -4.76 -33.26
C TYR A 51 -39.53 -5.50 -34.32
N ASN A 52 -40.84 -5.27 -34.27
CA ASN A 52 -41.82 -5.60 -35.30
C ASN A 52 -42.60 -4.32 -35.68
N LYS A 53 -43.56 -4.37 -36.59
CA LYS A 53 -44.35 -3.22 -37.03
C LYS A 53 -45.01 -2.44 -35.89
N ASN A 54 -45.30 -3.09 -34.76
CA ASN A 54 -46.11 -2.52 -33.69
C ASN A 54 -45.40 -2.53 -32.32
N THR A 55 -44.21 -3.11 -32.20
CA THR A 55 -43.57 -3.32 -30.88
C THR A 55 -42.04 -3.22 -30.99
N VAL A 56 -41.40 -2.63 -29.99
CA VAL A 56 -39.95 -2.62 -29.80
C VAL A 56 -39.61 -3.18 -28.42
N LEU A 57 -38.67 -4.11 -28.36
CA LEU A 57 -38.14 -4.75 -27.16
C LEU A 57 -36.68 -4.34 -26.99
N CYS A 58 -36.34 -3.73 -25.85
CA CYS A 58 -35.00 -3.26 -25.51
C CYS A 58 -34.29 -4.26 -24.61
N VAL A 59 -33.21 -4.88 -25.09
CA VAL A 59 -32.45 -5.90 -24.35
C VAL A 59 -31.00 -5.47 -24.19
N SER A 60 -30.47 -5.53 -22.96
CA SER A 60 -29.02 -5.33 -22.73
C SER A 60 -28.21 -6.48 -23.35
N ALA A 61 -27.20 -6.14 -24.14
CA ALA A 61 -26.28 -7.09 -24.76
C ALA A 61 -25.10 -7.49 -23.85
N VAL A 62 -24.94 -6.84 -22.67
CA VAL A 62 -23.76 -6.95 -21.79
C VAL A 62 -24.10 -7.40 -20.36
N GLY A 63 -25.35 -7.80 -20.07
CA GLY A 63 -25.79 -8.18 -18.71
C GLY A 63 -26.67 -9.44 -18.66
N GLU A 64 -26.79 -10.03 -17.46
CA GLU A 64 -27.63 -11.21 -17.21
C GLU A 64 -29.12 -10.89 -17.39
N GLY A 65 -29.72 -11.44 -18.46
CA GLY A 65 -31.12 -11.90 -18.51
C GLY A 65 -32.19 -10.99 -17.92
N ASP A 66 -32.19 -9.69 -18.21
CA ASP A 66 -33.28 -8.81 -17.82
C ASP A 66 -34.49 -8.99 -18.75
N SER A 67 -35.71 -8.87 -18.21
CA SER A 67 -36.93 -8.83 -19.03
C SER A 67 -36.99 -7.47 -19.70
N GLY A 68 -36.40 -7.37 -20.88
CA GLY A 68 -36.25 -6.12 -21.62
C GLY A 68 -37.52 -5.28 -21.71
N ASP A 69 -37.36 -3.95 -21.65
CA ASP A 69 -38.48 -3.00 -21.72
C ASP A 69 -39.19 -3.11 -23.08
N ARG A 70 -40.52 -3.27 -23.05
CA ARG A 70 -41.37 -3.39 -24.24
C ARG A 70 -42.13 -2.08 -24.46
N VAL A 71 -41.93 -1.48 -25.64
CA VAL A 71 -42.65 -0.30 -26.11
C VAL A 71 -43.62 -0.73 -27.21
N GLU A 72 -44.90 -0.42 -27.04
CA GLU A 72 -45.95 -0.74 -28.00
C GLU A 72 -46.45 0.49 -28.75
N PHE A 73 -46.55 0.37 -30.08
CA PHE A 73 -47.10 1.36 -31.00
C PHE A 73 -48.50 0.91 -31.44
N SER A 74 -49.46 0.94 -30.51
CA SER A 74 -50.82 0.37 -30.68
C SER A 74 -51.91 1.39 -31.00
N GLY A 75 -51.56 2.65 -31.32
CA GLY A 75 -52.51 3.67 -31.76
C GLY A 75 -53.19 3.30 -33.10
N ALA A 76 -54.41 3.77 -33.33
CA ALA A 76 -55.12 3.53 -34.59
C ALA A 76 -54.31 4.08 -35.78
N GLY A 77 -53.81 3.19 -36.66
CA GLY A 77 -52.95 3.54 -37.79
C GLY A 77 -51.46 3.71 -37.45
N ASP A 78 -51.06 3.52 -36.19
CA ASP A 78 -49.65 3.60 -35.79
C ASP A 78 -48.91 2.33 -36.23
N SER A 79 -47.78 2.53 -36.90
CA SER A 79 -46.86 1.45 -37.27
C SER A 79 -45.47 2.00 -37.49
N ILE A 80 -44.47 1.17 -37.24
CA ILE A 80 -43.06 1.49 -37.48
C ILE A 80 -42.82 1.35 -38.99
N LEU A 81 -42.63 2.49 -39.64
CA LEU A 81 -42.37 2.63 -41.07
C LEU A 81 -40.90 2.45 -41.42
N GLY A 82 -39.99 2.77 -40.49
CA GLY A 82 -38.55 2.66 -40.71
C GLY A 82 -37.76 2.64 -39.41
N VAL A 83 -36.62 1.97 -39.42
CA VAL A 83 -35.68 1.94 -38.29
C VAL A 83 -34.28 2.21 -38.82
N GLY A 84 -33.54 3.04 -38.11
CA GLY A 84 -32.17 3.42 -38.45
C GLY A 84 -31.33 3.67 -37.22
N ARG A 85 -30.06 4.00 -37.46
CA ARG A 85 -29.11 4.39 -36.42
C ARG A 85 -28.45 5.70 -36.84
N SER A 86 -28.40 6.67 -35.94
CA SER A 86 -27.61 7.90 -36.10
C SER A 86 -26.79 8.13 -34.84
N GLN A 87 -25.48 8.35 -34.99
CA GLN A 87 -24.53 8.64 -33.89
C GLN A 87 -24.60 7.66 -32.69
N GLY A 88 -25.02 6.41 -32.92
CA GLY A 88 -25.13 5.41 -31.84
C GLY A 88 -26.48 5.37 -31.11
N LEU A 89 -27.45 6.21 -31.51
CA LEU A 89 -28.82 6.14 -31.04
C LEU A 89 -29.72 5.38 -32.04
N PRO A 90 -30.68 4.57 -31.55
CA PRO A 90 -31.68 3.94 -32.40
C PRO A 90 -32.77 4.96 -32.78
N ILE A 91 -33.15 4.97 -34.05
CA ILE A 91 -34.17 5.86 -34.57
C ILE A 91 -35.31 5.00 -35.12
N PHE A 92 -36.52 5.23 -34.63
CA PHE A 92 -37.76 4.60 -35.07
C PHE A 92 -38.65 5.65 -35.73
N PHE A 93 -39.06 5.41 -36.95
CA PHE A 93 -40.00 6.25 -37.67
C PHE A 93 -41.41 5.63 -37.54
N SER A 94 -42.24 6.24 -36.70
CA SER A 94 -43.65 5.85 -36.48
C SER A 94 -44.56 6.73 -37.34
N ALA A 95 -45.63 6.13 -37.88
CA ALA A 95 -46.64 6.84 -38.68
C ALA A 95 -47.33 7.98 -37.93
N ASN A 96 -47.50 7.86 -36.60
CA ASN A 96 -48.18 8.86 -35.78
C ASN A 96 -47.22 9.81 -35.06
N HIS A 97 -46.07 9.30 -34.60
CA HIS A 97 -45.15 10.04 -33.74
C HIS A 97 -43.93 10.60 -34.49
N GLY A 98 -43.83 10.38 -35.81
CA GLY A 98 -42.69 10.84 -36.61
C GLY A 98 -41.42 10.10 -36.20
N ILE A 99 -40.36 10.84 -35.88
CA ILE A 99 -39.07 10.26 -35.49
C ILE A 99 -38.98 10.15 -33.96
N VAL A 100 -38.84 8.91 -33.47
CA VAL A 100 -38.74 8.58 -32.05
C VAL A 100 -37.44 7.83 -31.78
N SER A 101 -36.74 8.18 -30.69
CA SER A 101 -35.61 7.40 -30.18
C SER A 101 -36.04 6.72 -28.87
N ILE A 102 -35.74 5.42 -28.75
CA ILE A 102 -36.05 4.64 -27.55
C ILE A 102 -34.73 4.34 -26.85
N THR A 103 -34.61 4.69 -25.57
CA THR A 103 -33.43 4.37 -24.76
C THR A 103 -33.86 3.74 -23.42
N PRO A 104 -33.17 2.70 -22.93
CA PRO A 104 -33.47 2.09 -21.64
C PRO A 104 -33.37 3.09 -20.49
N THR A 105 -34.23 2.94 -19.47
CA THR A 105 -34.26 3.83 -18.30
C THR A 105 -32.95 3.79 -17.50
N GLN A 106 -32.19 2.70 -17.56
CA GLN A 106 -30.87 2.60 -16.93
C GLN A 106 -29.81 3.48 -17.61
N THR A 107 -29.93 3.76 -18.91
CA THR A 107 -29.02 4.66 -19.65
C THR A 107 -29.39 6.13 -19.60
N LEU A 108 -30.61 6.49 -19.18
CA LEU A 108 -31.03 7.89 -19.02
C LEU A 108 -30.09 8.70 -18.09
N ASN A 109 -29.41 8.04 -17.16
CA ASN A 109 -28.40 8.67 -16.29
C ASN A 109 -27.05 8.96 -16.98
N GLN A 110 -26.75 8.34 -18.12
CA GLN A 110 -25.48 8.51 -18.85
C GLN A 110 -25.66 9.25 -20.18
N THR A 111 -26.78 9.09 -20.89
CA THR A 111 -26.98 9.66 -22.24
C THR A 111 -27.63 11.05 -22.29
N MET A 112 -28.15 11.57 -21.17
CA MET A 112 -28.59 12.98 -21.09
C MET A 112 -27.42 13.99 -21.11
N GLN A 113 -26.18 13.54 -21.31
CA GLN A 113 -25.03 14.43 -21.48
C GLN A 113 -24.78 14.91 -22.92
N LEU A 114 -25.45 14.35 -23.95
CA LEU A 114 -25.06 14.64 -25.34
C LEU A 114 -26.18 14.88 -26.36
N ASN A 115 -27.47 14.68 -26.03
CA ASN A 115 -28.54 14.82 -27.03
C ASN A 115 -29.85 15.41 -26.47
N GLU A 116 -29.76 16.54 -25.75
CA GLU A 116 -30.82 17.54 -25.85
C GLU A 116 -30.46 18.51 -26.98
N SER A 117 -31.43 18.75 -27.85
CA SER A 117 -31.38 19.58 -29.05
C SER A 117 -30.51 20.84 -28.92
N VAL A 118 -29.49 20.93 -29.77
CA VAL A 118 -28.55 22.04 -30.03
C VAL A 118 -29.25 23.33 -30.52
N ALA A 119 -30.57 23.46 -30.39
CA ALA A 119 -31.33 24.61 -30.89
C ALA A 119 -31.98 25.48 -29.80
N GLU A 120 -32.05 25.08 -28.52
CA GLU A 120 -32.80 25.85 -27.50
C GLU A 120 -32.11 26.08 -26.14
N GLU A 121 -30.84 25.70 -25.96
CA GLU A 121 -30.20 25.71 -24.63
C GLU A 121 -29.53 27.02 -24.13
N PRO A 122 -29.06 28.01 -24.92
CA PRO A 122 -28.44 29.21 -24.32
C PRO A 122 -29.46 30.11 -23.59
N SER A 123 -30.74 29.99 -23.91
CA SER A 123 -31.83 30.75 -23.28
C SER A 123 -32.16 30.30 -21.86
N ARG A 124 -31.96 29.03 -21.51
CA ARG A 124 -32.41 28.48 -20.22
C ARG A 124 -31.56 28.92 -19.03
N LEU A 125 -30.25 29.10 -19.21
CA LEU A 125 -29.39 29.66 -18.16
C LEU A 125 -29.73 31.12 -17.87
N CYS A 126 -30.01 31.91 -18.91
CA CYS A 126 -30.39 33.30 -18.79
C CYS A 126 -31.75 33.46 -18.09
N ASP A 127 -32.71 32.60 -18.41
CA ASP A 127 -34.01 32.52 -17.73
C ASP A 127 -33.88 32.02 -16.28
N SER A 128 -32.92 31.13 -15.99
CA SER A 128 -32.68 30.63 -14.63
C SER A 128 -32.02 31.64 -13.69
N LEU A 129 -31.30 32.62 -14.25
CA LEU A 129 -30.55 33.63 -13.48
C LEU A 129 -31.30 34.95 -13.28
N ASN A 130 -32.44 35.18 -13.94
CA ASN A 130 -33.34 36.33 -13.70
C ASN A 130 -32.63 37.70 -13.59
N ILE A 131 -31.49 37.90 -14.27
CA ILE A 131 -30.81 39.19 -14.31
C ILE A 131 -31.32 39.92 -15.55
N SER A 132 -32.13 40.95 -15.33
CA SER A 132 -32.50 41.89 -16.38
C SER A 132 -31.25 42.56 -16.97
N THR A 133 -31.30 43.00 -18.23
CA THR A 133 -30.20 43.74 -18.87
C THR A 133 -29.72 44.95 -18.04
N ALA A 134 -30.64 45.58 -17.29
CA ALA A 134 -30.33 46.64 -16.33
C ALA A 134 -29.59 46.17 -15.05
N GLY A 135 -29.85 44.94 -14.60
CA GLY A 135 -29.09 44.30 -13.51
C GLY A 135 -27.68 43.90 -13.96
N LEU A 136 -27.52 43.47 -15.21
CA LEU A 136 -26.21 43.13 -15.79
C LEU A 136 -25.31 44.36 -15.88
N GLU A 137 -25.83 45.51 -16.31
CA GLU A 137 -25.11 46.79 -16.33
C GLU A 137 -24.72 47.27 -14.91
N ALA A 138 -25.55 47.03 -13.90
CA ALA A 138 -25.25 47.37 -12.51
C ALA A 138 -24.13 46.48 -11.91
N ILE A 139 -24.08 45.19 -12.28
CA ILE A 139 -23.03 44.25 -11.88
C ILE A 139 -21.71 44.58 -12.59
N THR A 140 -21.75 44.95 -13.88
CA THR A 140 -20.56 45.43 -14.61
C THR A 140 -20.00 46.73 -14.03
N ALA A 141 -20.87 47.60 -13.48
CA ALA A 141 -20.47 48.84 -12.81
C ALA A 141 -20.02 48.68 -11.35
N SER A 142 -20.15 47.49 -10.76
CA SER A 142 -19.75 47.22 -9.38
C SER A 142 -18.22 47.34 -9.18
N LYS A 143 -17.75 47.56 -7.94
CA LYS A 143 -16.30 47.65 -7.62
C LYS A 143 -15.65 46.30 -7.32
N ASP A 144 -16.45 45.28 -7.10
CA ASP A 144 -15.96 43.96 -6.70
C ASP A 144 -15.47 43.20 -7.94
N HIS A 145 -14.31 42.56 -7.81
CA HIS A 145 -13.65 41.92 -8.95
C HIS A 145 -14.38 40.61 -9.33
N THR A 146 -14.96 39.93 -8.34
CA THR A 146 -15.73 38.69 -8.50
C THR A 146 -17.05 38.92 -9.23
N SER A 147 -17.76 40.02 -8.96
CA SER A 147 -19.01 40.37 -9.64
C SER A 147 -18.77 40.83 -11.08
N ARG A 148 -17.69 41.55 -11.36
CA ARG A 148 -17.30 41.89 -12.74
C ARG A 148 -16.89 40.65 -13.55
N LEU A 149 -16.20 39.68 -12.94
CA LEU A 149 -15.93 38.38 -13.57
C LEU A 149 -17.23 37.59 -13.82
N GLN A 150 -18.17 37.64 -12.88
CA GLN A 150 -19.50 37.07 -13.06
C GLN A 150 -20.24 37.75 -14.23
N ALA A 151 -20.17 39.08 -14.36
CA ALA A 151 -20.73 39.79 -15.50
C ALA A 151 -20.09 39.35 -16.82
N ALA A 152 -18.76 39.20 -16.87
CA ALA A 152 -18.07 38.68 -18.06
C ALA A 152 -18.53 37.26 -18.43
N PHE A 153 -18.74 36.39 -17.45
CA PHE A 153 -19.29 35.04 -17.65
C PHE A 153 -20.74 35.08 -18.18
N LEU A 154 -21.58 35.98 -17.65
CA LEU A 154 -22.95 36.16 -18.15
C LEU A 154 -22.99 36.73 -19.57
N HIS A 155 -22.10 37.68 -19.91
CA HIS A 155 -21.96 38.20 -21.26
C HIS A 155 -21.48 37.12 -22.25
N PHE A 156 -20.61 36.21 -21.82
CA PHE A 156 -20.20 35.05 -22.61
C PHE A 156 -21.37 34.10 -22.89
N ASN A 157 -22.16 33.76 -21.87
CA ASN A 157 -23.34 32.90 -22.05
C ASN A 157 -24.41 33.55 -22.96
N ASN A 158 -24.48 34.89 -22.98
CA ASN A 158 -25.32 35.68 -23.90
C ASN A 158 -24.73 35.84 -25.32
N ASN A 159 -23.70 35.06 -25.70
CA ASN A 159 -22.96 35.17 -26.97
C ASN A 159 -22.30 36.53 -27.25
N SER A 160 -22.16 37.40 -26.24
CA SER A 160 -21.52 38.71 -26.35
C SER A 160 -20.03 38.62 -26.01
N ILE A 161 -19.30 37.83 -26.80
CA ILE A 161 -17.87 37.49 -26.57
C ILE A 161 -16.97 38.72 -26.51
N THR A 162 -17.23 39.73 -27.33
CA THR A 162 -16.42 40.97 -27.38
C THR A 162 -16.56 41.83 -26.13
N GLN A 163 -17.76 41.86 -25.53
CA GLN A 163 -18.00 42.57 -24.27
C GLN A 163 -17.38 41.81 -23.09
N ALA A 164 -17.47 40.48 -23.09
CA ALA A 164 -16.81 39.64 -22.11
C ALA A 164 -15.28 39.83 -22.14
N GLN A 165 -14.67 39.83 -23.33
CA GLN A 165 -13.24 40.11 -23.50
C GLN A 165 -12.84 41.51 -23.05
N ALA A 166 -13.63 42.55 -23.38
CA ALA A 166 -13.35 43.91 -22.93
C ALA A 166 -13.37 44.05 -21.39
N ILE A 167 -14.30 43.38 -20.71
CA ILE A 167 -14.36 43.34 -19.24
C ILE A 167 -13.16 42.57 -18.67
N LEU A 168 -12.75 41.47 -19.30
CA LEU A 168 -11.59 40.68 -18.86
C LEU A 168 -10.26 41.42 -19.06
N ASP A 169 -10.12 42.16 -20.16
CA ASP A 169 -8.94 42.98 -20.45
C ASP A 169 -8.81 44.17 -19.47
N ASP A 170 -9.94 44.74 -19.03
CA ASP A 170 -9.98 45.78 -17.98
C ASP A 170 -9.69 45.21 -16.57
N LEU A 171 -10.18 44.00 -16.27
CA LEU A 171 -9.97 43.34 -14.98
C LEU A 171 -8.57 42.76 -14.80
N PHE A 172 -7.97 42.23 -15.87
CA PHE A 172 -6.68 41.55 -15.82
C PHE A 172 -5.69 42.08 -16.87
N PRO A 173 -5.36 43.39 -16.84
CA PRO A 173 -4.53 44.07 -17.84
C PRO A 173 -3.05 43.67 -17.80
N GLY A 174 -2.63 42.86 -16.82
CA GLY A 174 -1.25 42.45 -16.61
C GLY A 174 -1.08 40.97 -16.27
N SER A 175 0.17 40.54 -16.09
CA SER A 175 0.59 39.18 -15.76
C SER A 175 0.35 38.76 -14.30
N ASP A 176 -0.42 39.53 -13.52
CA ASP A 176 -0.71 39.23 -12.10
C ASP A 176 -1.69 38.05 -12.00
N THR A 177 -1.15 36.85 -11.82
CA THR A 177 -1.92 35.60 -11.78
C THR A 177 -2.63 35.37 -10.45
N SER A 178 -2.17 35.97 -9.34
CA SER A 178 -2.73 35.74 -7.99
C SER A 178 -4.13 36.34 -7.80
N LEU A 179 -4.39 37.51 -8.36
CA LEU A 179 -5.72 38.15 -8.33
C LEU A 179 -6.71 37.38 -9.23
N LEU A 180 -6.24 36.91 -10.39
CA LEU A 180 -7.01 36.04 -11.27
C LEU A 180 -7.36 34.71 -10.56
N ASP A 181 -6.38 34.06 -9.95
CA ASP A 181 -6.53 32.78 -9.26
C ASP A 181 -7.55 32.90 -8.10
N SER A 182 -7.45 33.94 -7.26
CA SER A 182 -8.37 34.16 -6.15
C SER A 182 -9.80 34.51 -6.58
N THR A 183 -9.97 35.36 -7.61
CA THR A 183 -11.30 35.75 -8.11
C THR A 183 -12.01 34.60 -8.83
N VAL A 184 -11.27 33.77 -9.60
CA VAL A 184 -11.80 32.58 -10.26
C VAL A 184 -12.26 31.53 -9.24
N ILE A 185 -11.49 31.31 -8.17
CA ILE A 185 -11.88 30.37 -7.11
C ILE A 185 -13.11 30.87 -6.37
N GLN A 186 -13.14 32.14 -5.96
CA GLN A 186 -14.29 32.73 -5.28
C GLN A 186 -15.55 32.67 -6.14
N LEU A 187 -15.46 32.97 -7.44
CA LEU A 187 -16.60 32.84 -8.34
C LEU A 187 -17.05 31.39 -8.46
N SER A 188 -16.12 30.44 -8.58
CA SER A 188 -16.47 29.03 -8.64
C SER A 188 -17.11 28.52 -7.35
N ALA A 189 -16.65 28.97 -6.18
CA ALA A 189 -17.25 28.64 -4.88
C ALA A 189 -18.66 29.23 -4.75
N ASN A 190 -18.86 30.48 -5.20
CA ASN A 190 -20.18 31.11 -5.25
C ASN A 190 -21.14 30.31 -6.15
N LEU A 191 -20.70 29.90 -7.35
CA LEU A 191 -21.52 29.06 -8.25
C LEU A 191 -21.92 27.72 -7.61
N LEU A 192 -21.04 27.13 -6.79
CA LEU A 192 -21.34 25.90 -6.04
C LEU A 192 -22.31 26.16 -4.88
N ASP A 193 -22.25 27.33 -4.26
CA ASP A 193 -23.01 27.69 -3.05
C ASP A 193 -24.25 28.55 -3.30
N ASP A 194 -24.55 28.81 -4.57
CA ASP A 194 -25.67 29.62 -5.01
C ASP A 194 -27.01 29.01 -4.58
N CYS A 195 -27.92 29.89 -4.16
CA CYS A 195 -29.30 29.54 -3.88
C CYS A 195 -30.11 29.44 -5.18
N PRO A 196 -31.04 28.48 -5.32
CA PRO A 196 -31.89 28.39 -6.50
C PRO A 196 -32.73 29.66 -6.64
N ALA A 197 -32.49 30.44 -7.70
CA ALA A 197 -33.24 31.67 -7.96
C ALA A 197 -34.70 31.40 -8.36
N THR A 198 -34.98 30.21 -8.89
CA THR A 198 -36.31 29.77 -9.36
C THR A 198 -37.17 29.17 -8.25
N ASP A 199 -36.63 28.91 -7.06
CA ASP A 199 -37.38 28.33 -5.94
C ASP A 199 -37.95 29.46 -5.05
N PRO A 200 -39.29 29.67 -5.06
CA PRO A 200 -39.92 30.72 -4.29
C PRO A 200 -39.74 30.54 -2.78
N ARG A 201 -39.40 29.34 -2.27
CA ARG A 201 -39.13 29.11 -0.83
C ARG A 201 -37.91 29.90 -0.35
N TRP A 202 -36.91 30.11 -1.22
CA TRP A 202 -35.73 30.91 -0.90
C TRP A 202 -36.05 32.40 -0.89
N ALA A 203 -36.95 32.86 -1.77
CA ALA A 203 -37.46 34.23 -1.75
C ALA A 203 -38.43 34.50 -0.58
N GLU A 204 -39.28 33.53 -0.24
CA GLU A 204 -40.25 33.56 0.86
C GLU A 204 -39.60 33.48 2.25
N SER A 205 -38.32 33.11 2.35
CA SER A 205 -37.54 33.26 3.59
C SER A 205 -37.44 34.73 4.06
N LYS A 206 -37.84 35.69 3.20
CA LYS A 206 -38.09 37.09 3.54
C LYS A 206 -39.57 37.51 3.62
N GLN A 207 -40.56 36.69 3.24
CA GLN A 207 -42.01 36.94 3.43
C GLN A 207 -42.88 35.72 3.05
N SER A 208 -43.94 35.45 3.82
CA SER A 208 -44.72 34.20 3.83
C SER A 208 -45.54 33.87 2.57
N GLY A 209 -45.52 32.59 2.14
CA GLY A 209 -46.73 31.80 1.83
C GLY A 209 -47.01 31.36 0.38
N GLY A 210 -46.61 30.14 -0.02
CA GLY A 210 -47.39 29.29 -0.95
C GLY A 210 -46.86 27.87 -1.21
N THR A 211 -47.66 27.04 -1.89
CA THR A 211 -47.77 25.56 -1.97
C THR A 211 -46.59 24.73 -2.52
N GLY A 212 -46.47 23.48 -2.03
CA GLY A 212 -45.35 22.56 -2.26
C GLY A 212 -45.41 21.70 -3.54
N ALA A 213 -44.28 21.68 -4.24
CA ALA A 213 -43.89 20.69 -5.24
C ALA A 213 -43.06 19.56 -4.58
N PRO A 214 -42.93 18.36 -5.18
CA PRO A 214 -42.16 17.27 -4.60
C PRO A 214 -40.68 17.65 -4.46
N MET A 215 -40.27 17.94 -3.22
CA MET A 215 -38.97 18.50 -2.80
C MET A 215 -37.75 17.70 -3.30
N SER A 216 -37.95 16.41 -3.60
CA SER A 216 -36.88 15.49 -3.98
C SER A 216 -36.32 15.71 -5.38
N LEU A 217 -37.18 16.07 -6.34
CA LEU A 217 -36.79 16.33 -7.73
C LEU A 217 -36.15 17.71 -7.87
N LEU A 218 -36.52 18.64 -6.99
CA LEU A 218 -36.01 20.01 -7.01
C LEU A 218 -34.53 20.09 -6.63
N ILE A 219 -34.10 19.35 -5.59
CA ILE A 219 -32.68 19.30 -5.18
C ILE A 219 -31.83 18.57 -6.23
N GLN A 220 -32.37 17.50 -6.85
CA GLN A 220 -31.65 16.78 -7.89
C GLN A 220 -31.44 17.64 -9.14
N ASN A 221 -32.47 18.39 -9.56
CA ASN A 221 -32.35 19.36 -10.64
C ASN A 221 -31.38 20.49 -10.27
N GLN A 222 -31.44 21.02 -9.03
CA GLN A 222 -30.49 22.03 -8.56
C GLN A 222 -29.03 21.57 -8.68
N LEU A 223 -28.71 20.35 -8.25
CA LEU A 223 -27.35 19.81 -8.35
C LEU A 223 -26.93 19.61 -9.81
N ARG A 224 -27.87 19.21 -10.68
CA ARG A 224 -27.63 19.10 -12.12
C ARG A 224 -27.32 20.46 -12.74
N ASP A 225 -28.10 21.48 -12.41
CA ASP A 225 -27.94 22.84 -12.93
C ASP A 225 -26.61 23.45 -12.44
N LYS A 226 -26.23 23.21 -11.17
CA LYS A 226 -24.89 23.58 -10.64
C LYS A 226 -23.76 22.87 -11.37
N THR A 227 -23.93 21.59 -11.70
CA THR A 227 -22.94 20.81 -12.45
C THR A 227 -22.76 21.37 -13.87
N ALA A 228 -23.87 21.69 -14.56
CA ALA A 228 -23.84 22.32 -15.86
C ALA A 228 -23.19 23.71 -15.83
N ALA A 229 -23.58 24.55 -14.85
CA ALA A 229 -22.99 25.88 -14.67
C ALA A 229 -21.48 25.83 -14.43
N HIS A 230 -21.00 24.88 -13.62
CA HIS A 230 -19.57 24.67 -13.41
C HIS A 230 -18.84 24.21 -14.69
N GLN A 231 -19.46 23.34 -15.49
CA GLN A 231 -18.90 22.92 -16.77
C GLN A 231 -18.80 24.08 -17.76
N TYR A 232 -19.85 24.88 -17.91
CA TYR A 232 -19.81 26.08 -18.75
C TYR A 232 -18.79 27.11 -18.25
N PHE A 233 -18.59 27.20 -16.94
CA PHE A 233 -17.55 28.05 -16.37
C PHE A 233 -16.14 27.58 -16.75
N ILE A 234 -15.88 26.26 -16.74
CA ILE A 234 -14.60 25.71 -17.23
C ILE A 234 -14.44 25.99 -18.73
N GLU A 235 -15.48 25.79 -19.53
CA GLU A 235 -15.45 26.07 -20.97
C GLU A 235 -15.19 27.56 -21.26
N PHE A 236 -15.81 28.46 -20.49
CA PHE A 236 -15.54 29.90 -20.53
C PHE A 236 -14.06 30.21 -20.26
N LEU A 237 -13.48 29.65 -19.19
CA LEU A 237 -12.07 29.86 -18.85
C LEU A 237 -11.12 29.34 -19.95
N GLN A 238 -11.47 28.24 -20.61
CA GLN A 238 -10.70 27.67 -21.71
C GLN A 238 -10.80 28.54 -22.98
N GLN A 239 -12.01 28.93 -23.38
CA GLN A 239 -12.24 29.71 -24.61
C GLN A 239 -11.71 31.14 -24.52
N MET A 240 -11.70 31.73 -23.32
CA MET A 240 -11.13 33.07 -23.08
C MET A 240 -9.61 33.06 -22.83
N GLY A 241 -8.95 31.89 -22.90
CA GLY A 241 -7.50 31.78 -22.69
C GLY A 241 -7.04 32.04 -21.25
N LEU A 242 -7.98 32.17 -20.29
CA LEU A 242 -7.67 32.37 -18.87
C LEU A 242 -7.13 31.10 -18.23
N TRP A 243 -7.54 29.92 -18.71
CA TRP A 243 -7.13 28.61 -18.17
C TRP A 243 -5.61 28.40 -18.16
N GLN A 244 -4.90 28.91 -19.18
CA GLN A 244 -3.44 28.79 -19.27
C GLN A 244 -2.68 29.78 -18.39
N ARG A 245 -3.35 30.85 -17.93
CA ARG A 245 -2.79 31.87 -17.04
C ARG A 245 -2.93 31.52 -15.55
N LEU A 246 -3.72 30.48 -15.24
CA LEU A 246 -3.95 30.02 -13.87
C LEU A 246 -2.67 29.41 -13.29
N SER A 247 -2.32 29.82 -12.07
CA SER A 247 -1.10 29.41 -11.40
C SER A 247 -1.39 28.75 -10.05
N ILE A 248 -0.89 29.32 -8.96
CA ILE A 248 -0.95 28.77 -7.62
C ILE A 248 -1.78 29.69 -6.75
N CYS A 249 -2.80 29.14 -6.12
CA CYS A 249 -3.65 29.83 -5.16
C CYS A 249 -3.34 29.37 -3.72
N SER A 250 -3.72 30.20 -2.75
CA SER A 250 -3.86 29.80 -1.35
C SER A 250 -5.32 29.52 -1.07
N VAL A 251 -5.65 28.31 -0.64
CA VAL A 251 -6.99 27.92 -0.19
C VAL A 251 -7.12 28.19 1.32
N GLU A 252 -8.35 28.24 1.84
CA GLU A 252 -8.78 28.72 3.17
C GLU A 252 -7.98 28.21 4.38
N ASP A 253 -7.23 27.11 4.25
CA ASP A 253 -6.35 26.55 5.30
C ASP A 253 -4.85 26.85 5.11
N SER A 254 -4.48 27.98 4.48
CA SER A 254 -3.08 28.34 4.14
C SER A 254 -2.38 27.32 3.22
N ARG A 255 -3.16 26.46 2.55
CA ARG A 255 -2.65 25.43 1.68
C ARG A 255 -2.48 25.97 0.27
N ARG A 256 -1.29 25.80 -0.28
CA ARG A 256 -0.99 26.16 -1.68
C ARG A 256 -1.44 25.03 -2.59
N ALA A 257 -2.31 25.35 -3.55
CA ALA A 257 -2.79 24.41 -4.55
C ALA A 257 -2.82 25.07 -5.93
N VAL A 258 -2.70 24.26 -6.98
CA VAL A 258 -2.83 24.77 -8.34
C VAL A 258 -4.31 25.06 -8.60
N THR A 259 -4.64 26.26 -9.08
CA THR A 259 -6.04 26.72 -9.24
C THR A 259 -6.88 25.77 -10.10
N ARG A 260 -6.30 25.21 -11.17
CA ARG A 260 -6.98 24.23 -12.04
C ARG A 260 -7.35 22.94 -11.32
N VAL A 261 -6.54 22.54 -10.35
CA VAL A 261 -6.80 21.35 -9.54
C VAL A 261 -7.95 21.63 -8.58
N VAL A 262 -7.98 22.80 -7.94
CA VAL A 262 -9.08 23.23 -7.06
C VAL A 262 -10.42 23.30 -7.84
N LEU A 263 -10.40 23.82 -9.06
CA LEU A 263 -11.58 23.80 -9.94
C LEU A 263 -12.02 22.36 -10.25
N GLY A 264 -11.08 21.45 -10.50
CA GLY A 264 -11.38 20.02 -10.62
C GLY A 264 -12.00 19.43 -9.34
N GLU A 265 -11.49 19.79 -8.16
CA GLU A 265 -12.05 19.36 -6.88
C GLU A 265 -13.47 19.88 -6.65
N HIS A 266 -13.82 21.07 -7.15
CA HIS A 266 -15.21 21.56 -7.13
C HIS A 266 -16.15 20.68 -7.97
N GLY A 267 -15.70 20.25 -9.16
CA GLY A 267 -16.43 19.26 -9.98
C GLY A 267 -16.56 17.89 -9.31
N GLU A 268 -15.56 17.49 -8.51
CA GLU A 268 -15.63 16.27 -7.70
C GLU A 268 -16.64 16.38 -6.55
N ARG A 269 -16.71 17.53 -5.87
CA ARG A 269 -17.70 17.80 -4.81
C ARG A 269 -19.12 17.80 -5.35
N LEU A 270 -19.35 18.34 -6.55
CA LEU A 270 -20.65 18.29 -7.22
C LEU A 270 -21.06 16.84 -7.56
N ALA A 271 -20.12 16.03 -8.07
CA ALA A 271 -20.37 14.61 -8.33
C ALA A 271 -20.65 13.83 -7.03
N PHE A 272 -19.92 14.14 -5.96
CA PHE A 272 -20.14 13.59 -4.62
C PHE A 272 -21.52 13.95 -4.09
N ALA A 273 -21.94 15.21 -4.19
CA ALA A 273 -23.26 15.68 -3.77
C ALA A 273 -24.40 15.04 -4.57
N ALA A 274 -24.23 14.87 -5.88
CA ALA A 274 -25.21 14.19 -6.74
C ALA A 274 -25.36 12.71 -6.38
N ALA A 275 -24.25 12.02 -6.11
CA ALA A 275 -24.26 10.62 -5.64
C ALA A 275 -24.92 10.52 -4.25
N LEU A 276 -24.61 11.45 -3.35
CA LEU A 276 -25.22 11.54 -2.01
C LEU A 276 -26.73 11.66 -2.11
N ARG A 277 -27.21 12.54 -2.99
CA ARG A 277 -28.64 12.77 -3.17
C ARG A 277 -29.35 11.57 -3.78
N THR A 278 -28.72 10.90 -4.75
CA THR A 278 -29.28 9.71 -5.41
C THR A 278 -29.48 8.55 -4.43
N ARG A 279 -28.57 8.41 -3.46
CA ARG A 279 -28.59 7.33 -2.44
C ARG A 279 -29.27 7.71 -1.13
N HIS A 280 -29.65 8.98 -0.96
CA HIS A 280 -30.39 9.47 0.21
C HIS A 280 -31.67 8.66 0.50
N PRO A 281 -32.55 8.31 -0.46
CA PRO A 281 -33.77 7.56 -0.16
C PRO A 281 -33.49 6.16 0.42
N ASP A 282 -32.37 5.52 0.06
CA ASP A 282 -32.02 4.18 0.54
C ASP A 282 -31.65 4.16 2.04
N HIS A 283 -31.16 5.30 2.56
CA HIS A 283 -30.65 5.44 3.92
C HIS A 283 -31.19 6.69 4.64
N GLN A 284 -32.48 6.99 4.45
CA GLN A 284 -33.10 8.25 4.85
C GLN A 284 -32.84 8.63 6.33
N HIS A 285 -33.04 7.71 7.28
CA HIS A 285 -32.90 8.01 8.71
C HIS A 285 -31.46 8.37 9.12
N LEU A 286 -30.47 7.63 8.60
CA LEU A 286 -29.05 7.89 8.87
C LEU A 286 -28.60 9.21 8.26
N MET A 287 -29.04 9.47 7.03
CA MET A 287 -28.72 10.68 6.28
C MET A 287 -29.33 11.93 6.92
N ASP A 288 -30.60 11.88 7.31
CA ASP A 288 -31.27 13.03 7.94
C ASP A 288 -30.63 13.37 9.29
N SER A 289 -30.18 12.36 10.04
CA SER A 289 -29.46 12.54 11.30
C SER A 289 -28.06 13.13 11.05
N ALA A 290 -27.33 12.62 10.07
CA ALA A 290 -26.02 13.15 9.66
C ALA A 290 -26.10 14.62 9.23
N ILE A 291 -27.09 14.98 8.42
CA ILE A 291 -27.32 16.36 7.97
C ILE A 291 -27.62 17.28 9.16
N ARG A 292 -28.43 16.83 10.13
CA ARG A 292 -28.70 17.62 11.35
C ARG A 292 -27.44 17.87 12.16
N TYR A 293 -26.57 16.88 12.34
CA TYR A 293 -25.31 17.07 13.05
C TYR A 293 -24.40 18.08 12.38
N VAL A 294 -24.29 18.03 11.04
CA VAL A 294 -23.50 19.00 10.28
C VAL A 294 -24.08 20.41 10.40
N LEU A 295 -25.40 20.58 10.34
CA LEU A 295 -26.03 21.90 10.44
C LEU A 295 -25.98 22.48 11.86
N GLN A 296 -26.11 21.64 12.89
CA GLN A 296 -25.93 22.05 14.28
C GLN A 296 -24.53 22.59 14.53
N ASP A 297 -23.51 21.93 13.99
CA ASP A 297 -22.13 22.39 14.08
C ASP A 297 -21.87 23.70 13.33
N ARG A 298 -22.65 23.96 12.26
CA ARG A 298 -22.62 25.21 11.50
C ARG A 298 -23.45 26.34 12.11
N ASP A 299 -24.12 26.10 13.24
CA ASP A 299 -25.11 27.00 13.84
C ASP A 299 -26.22 27.43 12.86
N GLU A 300 -26.58 26.56 11.90
CA GLU A 300 -27.60 26.84 10.89
C GLU A 300 -28.92 26.13 11.21
N VAL A 301 -29.98 26.92 11.39
CA VAL A 301 -31.33 26.41 11.66
C VAL A 301 -32.23 26.71 10.47
N PRO A 302 -33.00 25.74 9.95
CA PRO A 302 -33.97 25.98 8.90
C PRO A 302 -35.01 27.02 9.31
N THR A 303 -35.20 28.03 8.48
CA THR A 303 -36.21 29.08 8.66
C THR A 303 -37.35 28.91 7.66
N GLY A 304 -38.59 29.13 8.11
CA GLY A 304 -39.78 29.03 7.25
C GLY A 304 -40.06 27.60 6.77
N LYS A 305 -40.13 27.41 5.45
CA LYS A 305 -40.41 26.11 4.79
C LYS A 305 -39.16 25.37 4.30
N LEU A 306 -37.97 25.88 4.62
CA LEU A 306 -36.72 25.23 4.24
C LEU A 306 -36.48 23.99 5.10
N THR A 307 -36.00 22.93 4.49
CA THR A 307 -35.59 21.72 5.20
C THR A 307 -34.10 21.76 5.52
N HIS A 308 -33.68 20.91 6.47
CA HIS A 308 -32.27 20.66 6.74
C HIS A 308 -31.51 20.23 5.47
N ALA A 309 -32.14 19.43 4.61
CA ALA A 309 -31.53 19.04 3.33
C ALA A 309 -31.34 20.24 2.38
N ASP A 310 -32.30 21.16 2.31
CA ASP A 310 -32.19 22.36 1.45
C ASP A 310 -31.00 23.25 1.88
N LEU A 311 -30.78 23.43 3.18
CA LEU A 311 -29.63 24.20 3.70
C LEU A 311 -28.30 23.49 3.46
N PHE A 312 -28.26 22.16 3.59
CA PHE A 312 -27.07 21.37 3.37
C PHE A 312 -26.63 21.37 1.88
N TYR A 313 -27.55 21.05 0.96
CA TYR A 313 -27.26 21.02 -0.48
C TYR A 313 -27.10 22.41 -1.12
N ARG A 314 -27.40 23.49 -0.36
CA ARG A 314 -27.01 24.84 -0.75
C ARG A 314 -25.49 24.96 -0.80
N ARG A 315 -24.78 24.56 0.26
CA ARG A 315 -23.32 24.69 0.36
C ARG A 315 -22.60 23.43 -0.09
N VAL A 316 -22.42 23.30 -1.40
CA VAL A 316 -21.74 22.14 -2.00
C VAL A 316 -20.22 22.25 -1.84
N SER A 317 -19.68 23.45 -1.63
CA SER A 317 -18.26 23.69 -1.36
C SER A 317 -17.72 22.92 -0.16
N VAL A 318 -18.56 22.69 0.86
CA VAL A 318 -18.23 21.98 2.11
C VAL A 318 -19.08 20.72 2.28
N VAL A 319 -19.38 20.01 1.18
CA VAL A 319 -20.20 18.79 1.23
C VAL A 319 -19.50 17.65 2.00
N GLU A 320 -18.17 17.69 2.09
CA GLU A 320 -17.33 16.69 2.78
C GLU A 320 -17.67 16.48 4.25
N ASP A 321 -18.18 17.49 4.95
CA ASP A 321 -18.56 17.42 6.37
C ASP A 321 -19.60 16.32 6.65
N ILE A 322 -20.36 15.92 5.63
CA ILE A 322 -21.32 14.82 5.78
C ILE A 322 -20.65 13.50 6.15
N VAL A 323 -19.38 13.28 5.79
CA VAL A 323 -18.63 12.08 6.18
C VAL A 323 -18.50 12.02 7.70
N TRP A 324 -18.18 13.16 8.33
CA TRP A 324 -18.14 13.28 9.78
C TRP A 324 -19.54 13.14 10.39
N GLY A 325 -20.56 13.76 9.80
CA GLY A 325 -21.95 13.65 10.24
C GLY A 325 -22.48 12.21 10.21
N LEU A 326 -22.17 11.47 9.15
CA LEU A 326 -22.52 10.05 8.99
C LEU A 326 -21.85 9.19 10.06
N ARG A 327 -20.59 9.49 10.38
CA ARG A 327 -19.88 8.81 11.45
C ARG A 327 -20.51 9.05 12.82
N ARG A 328 -20.88 10.30 13.12
CA ARG A 328 -21.59 10.65 14.36
C ARG A 328 -22.95 9.97 14.46
N ALA A 329 -23.73 9.98 13.38
CA ALA A 329 -25.00 9.27 13.31
C ALA A 329 -24.82 7.75 13.52
N GLN A 330 -23.75 7.17 12.96
CA GLN A 330 -23.41 5.77 13.21
C GLN A 330 -23.07 5.51 14.68
N ASP A 331 -22.23 6.35 15.29
CA ASP A 331 -21.80 6.15 16.69
C ASP A 331 -22.98 6.27 17.66
N GLU A 332 -23.93 7.18 17.42
CA GLU A 332 -25.17 7.27 18.19
C GLU A 332 -26.00 5.97 18.11
N VAL A 333 -26.15 5.44 16.89
CA VAL A 333 -26.84 4.16 16.67
C VAL A 333 -26.09 3.02 17.36
N LEU A 334 -24.76 3.00 17.34
CA LEU A 334 -23.98 1.97 18.02
C LEU A 334 -24.00 2.07 19.55
N CYS A 335 -24.20 3.27 20.10
CA CYS A 335 -24.33 3.52 21.54
C CYS A 335 -25.74 3.27 22.08
N ALA A 336 -26.77 3.37 21.24
CA ALA A 336 -28.12 2.97 21.62
C ALA A 336 -28.16 1.45 21.90
N ASP A 337 -29.04 1.00 22.82
CA ASP A 337 -29.27 -0.41 23.14
C ASP A 337 -29.92 -1.15 21.96
N ILE A 338 -29.15 -1.32 20.88
CA ILE A 338 -29.59 -1.95 19.65
C ILE A 338 -29.23 -3.43 19.67
N ALA A 339 -30.09 -4.25 19.06
CA ALA A 339 -29.83 -5.66 18.88
C ALA A 339 -28.47 -5.87 18.16
N PRO A 340 -27.66 -6.86 18.57
CA PRO A 340 -26.30 -7.06 18.05
C PRO A 340 -26.23 -7.30 16.53
N ARG A 341 -27.35 -7.66 15.89
CA ARG A 341 -27.48 -7.84 14.44
C ARG A 341 -27.61 -6.56 13.62
N ASP A 342 -28.17 -5.48 14.19
CA ASP A 342 -28.44 -4.25 13.42
C ASP A 342 -27.19 -3.36 13.35
N ALA A 343 -26.32 -3.42 14.36
CA ALA A 343 -25.05 -2.69 14.38
C ALA A 343 -24.14 -3.01 13.15
N PRO A 344 -23.91 -4.29 12.79
CA PRO A 344 -23.22 -4.64 11.55
C PRO A 344 -23.88 -4.14 10.27
N ALA A 345 -25.21 -4.13 10.21
CA ALA A 345 -25.95 -3.66 9.05
C ALA A 345 -25.83 -2.14 8.88
N THR A 346 -25.87 -1.38 9.98
CA THR A 346 -25.64 0.08 9.96
C THR A 346 -24.23 0.41 9.51
N ILE A 347 -23.20 -0.22 10.10
CA ILE A 347 -21.79 0.00 9.69
C ILE A 347 -21.60 -0.37 8.22
N HIS A 348 -22.17 -1.49 7.78
CA HIS A 348 -22.10 -1.91 6.38
C HIS A 348 -22.75 -0.90 5.43
N SER A 349 -23.90 -0.36 5.82
CA SER A 349 -24.61 0.66 5.04
C SER A 349 -23.80 1.96 4.94
N VAL A 350 -23.25 2.44 6.07
CA VAL A 350 -22.43 3.66 6.12
C VAL A 350 -21.15 3.49 5.31
N SER A 351 -20.41 2.41 5.52
CA SER A 351 -19.21 2.10 4.75
C SER A 351 -19.50 1.98 3.25
N GLY A 352 -20.63 1.37 2.86
CA GLY A 352 -21.03 1.20 1.45
C GLY A 352 -21.44 2.52 0.81
N LEU A 353 -22.10 3.39 1.58
CA LEU A 353 -22.41 4.75 1.18
C LEU A 353 -21.10 5.53 0.95
N LEU A 354 -20.22 5.61 1.96
CA LEU A 354 -18.94 6.33 1.86
C LEU A 354 -18.12 5.89 0.64
N LEU A 355 -17.96 4.58 0.43
CA LEU A 355 -17.26 4.04 -0.73
C LEU A 355 -17.84 4.52 -2.05
N SER A 356 -19.17 4.51 -2.20
CA SER A 356 -19.80 4.96 -3.44
C SER A 356 -19.67 6.45 -3.70
N LEU A 357 -19.71 7.27 -2.64
CA LEU A 357 -19.55 8.72 -2.76
C LEU A 357 -18.13 9.07 -3.19
N LEU A 358 -17.13 8.42 -2.58
CA LEU A 358 -15.73 8.61 -2.91
C LEU A 358 -15.39 8.10 -4.31
N ARG A 359 -15.97 6.96 -4.73
CA ARG A 359 -15.84 6.46 -6.12
C ARG A 359 -16.44 7.43 -7.12
N ALA A 360 -17.62 8.01 -6.85
CA ALA A 360 -18.22 9.03 -7.72
C ALA A 360 -17.33 10.28 -7.89
N ALA A 361 -16.70 10.74 -6.79
CA ALA A 361 -15.72 11.82 -6.84
C ALA A 361 -14.50 11.43 -7.69
N ARG A 362 -13.96 10.22 -7.50
CA ARG A 362 -12.81 9.71 -8.26
C ARG A 362 -13.10 9.59 -9.76
N ASP A 363 -14.27 9.09 -10.13
CA ASP A 363 -14.68 8.96 -11.53
C ASP A 363 -14.83 10.35 -12.19
N SER A 364 -15.27 11.34 -11.42
CA SER A 364 -15.29 12.74 -11.86
C SER A 364 -13.89 13.28 -12.12
N ARG A 365 -12.94 13.01 -11.22
CA ARG A 365 -11.52 13.37 -11.39
C ARG A 365 -10.93 12.81 -12.66
N ALA A 366 -11.21 11.54 -12.97
CA ALA A 366 -10.71 10.89 -14.18
C ALA A 366 -11.22 11.59 -15.45
N ARG A 367 -12.49 12.03 -15.46
CA ARG A 367 -13.07 12.81 -16.58
C ARG A 367 -12.41 14.19 -16.71
N VAL A 368 -12.26 14.92 -15.60
CA VAL A 368 -11.69 16.28 -15.62
C VAL A 368 -10.18 16.26 -15.91
N ALA A 369 -9.46 15.22 -15.48
CA ALA A 369 -8.03 15.06 -15.76
C ALA A 369 -7.73 14.93 -17.26
N THR A 370 -8.67 14.44 -18.08
CA THR A 370 -8.51 14.43 -19.54
C THR A 370 -8.64 15.83 -20.17
N MET A 371 -9.31 16.77 -19.49
CA MET A 371 -9.49 18.16 -19.93
C MET A 371 -8.37 19.09 -19.42
N ALA A 372 -7.74 18.74 -18.30
CA ALA A 372 -6.58 19.46 -17.75
C ALA A 372 -5.31 19.05 -18.51
N GLY A 373 -5.03 19.68 -19.66
CA GLY A 373 -3.82 19.46 -20.45
C GLY A 373 -2.49 19.57 -19.67
N ASN A 374 -1.41 19.06 -20.27
CA ASN A 374 -0.10 18.81 -19.64
C ASN A 374 0.45 19.96 -18.76
N ALA A 375 0.65 19.62 -17.49
CA ALA A 375 1.22 20.43 -16.41
C ALA A 375 2.73 20.68 -16.50
N ALA A 376 3.29 20.86 -17.70
CA ALA A 376 4.75 20.90 -17.89
C ALA A 376 5.44 22.15 -17.32
N ASN A 377 4.69 23.22 -17.00
CA ASN A 377 5.22 24.52 -16.59
C ASN A 377 4.94 24.91 -15.12
N ASP A 378 4.30 24.05 -14.33
CA ASP A 378 3.95 24.40 -12.95
C ASP A 378 5.09 24.08 -11.99
N GLN A 379 5.28 24.95 -10.99
CA GLN A 379 6.17 24.66 -9.88
C GLN A 379 5.68 23.39 -9.15
N PRO A 380 6.58 22.47 -8.76
CA PRO A 380 6.18 21.31 -7.98
C PRO A 380 5.64 21.80 -6.63
N ILE A 381 4.46 21.35 -6.24
CA ILE A 381 3.82 21.63 -4.95
C ILE A 381 3.21 20.33 -4.43
N GLU A 382 3.15 20.19 -3.11
CA GLU A 382 2.47 19.06 -2.48
C GLU A 382 0.99 19.02 -2.88
N PHE A 383 0.58 17.90 -3.48
CA PHE A 383 -0.79 17.67 -3.88
C PHE A 383 -1.45 16.64 -2.95
N ILE A 384 -2.37 17.13 -2.12
CA ILE A 384 -3.23 16.35 -1.25
C ILE A 384 -4.66 16.44 -1.79
N PRO A 385 -5.26 15.38 -2.35
CA PRO A 385 -6.66 15.39 -2.72
C PRO A 385 -7.55 15.71 -1.50
N TRP A 386 -8.64 16.46 -1.67
CA TRP A 386 -9.61 16.68 -0.58
C TRP A 386 -10.14 15.35 0.00
N THR A 387 -10.25 14.30 -0.83
CA THR A 387 -10.61 12.93 -0.45
C THR A 387 -9.58 12.22 0.46
N ALA A 388 -8.41 12.81 0.68
CA ALA A 388 -7.29 12.22 1.42
C ALA A 388 -6.72 13.16 2.50
N THR A 389 -7.50 14.15 2.94
CA THR A 389 -7.11 15.10 3.99
C THR A 389 -6.93 14.41 5.35
N GLN A 390 -5.97 14.90 6.14
CA GLN A 390 -5.70 14.47 7.52
C GLN A 390 -6.32 15.45 8.52
N GLY A 391 -6.47 15.03 9.78
CA GLY A 391 -7.06 15.84 10.86
C GLY A 391 -8.40 15.29 11.37
N PRO A 392 -9.04 15.93 12.36
CA PRO A 392 -10.25 15.42 13.02
C PRO A 392 -11.48 15.35 12.10
N ARG A 393 -11.50 16.18 11.04
CA ARG A 393 -12.49 16.13 9.96
C ARG A 393 -11.90 15.65 8.63
N GLY A 394 -10.64 15.25 8.65
CA GLY A 394 -9.96 14.75 7.45
C GLY A 394 -10.59 13.44 7.01
N ILE A 395 -10.90 13.32 5.72
CA ILE A 395 -11.58 12.14 5.16
C ILE A 395 -10.73 10.88 5.39
N ARG A 396 -9.39 10.99 5.29
CA ARG A 396 -8.49 9.85 5.54
C ARG A 396 -8.59 9.35 6.98
N SER A 397 -8.59 10.26 7.96
CA SER A 397 -8.72 9.91 9.38
C SER A 397 -10.07 9.22 9.65
N LEU A 398 -11.15 9.78 9.11
CA LEU A 398 -12.51 9.24 9.29
C LEU A 398 -12.66 7.84 8.65
N LEU A 399 -12.02 7.59 7.51
CA LEU A 399 -12.00 6.27 6.87
C LEU A 399 -11.17 5.26 7.66
N LEU A 400 -10.02 5.67 8.22
CA LEU A 400 -9.22 4.82 9.12
C LEU A 400 -10.03 4.45 10.37
N ASP A 401 -10.73 5.41 10.98
CA ASP A 401 -11.60 5.19 12.14
C ASP A 401 -12.81 4.30 11.79
N GLN A 402 -13.35 4.43 10.57
CA GLN A 402 -14.40 3.54 10.07
C GLN A 402 -13.89 2.11 9.93
N HIS A 403 -12.68 1.93 9.41
CA HIS A 403 -12.06 0.61 9.31
C HIS A 403 -11.79 0.00 10.69
N THR A 404 -11.21 0.74 11.64
CA THR A 404 -10.97 0.23 13.01
C THR A 404 -12.27 -0.15 13.71
N THR A 405 -13.32 0.65 13.57
CA THR A 405 -14.64 0.34 14.13
C THR A 405 -15.25 -0.91 13.52
N THR A 406 -15.07 -1.09 12.20
CA THR A 406 -15.51 -2.32 11.52
C THR A 406 -14.77 -3.54 12.10
N VAL A 407 -13.48 -3.42 12.40
CA VAL A 407 -12.69 -4.51 12.98
C VAL A 407 -13.08 -4.80 14.43
N GLU A 408 -13.17 -3.78 15.29
CA GLU A 408 -13.35 -3.95 16.73
C GLU A 408 -14.80 -4.29 17.12
N VAL A 409 -15.76 -3.56 16.54
CA VAL A 409 -17.18 -3.65 16.90
C VAL A 409 -17.91 -4.67 16.02
N CYS A 410 -17.60 -4.73 14.73
CA CYS A 410 -18.38 -5.50 13.78
C CYS A 410 -17.96 -6.98 13.73
N LEU A 411 -16.66 -7.27 13.67
CA LEU A 411 -16.17 -8.66 13.63
C LEU A 411 -16.43 -9.42 14.94
N SER A 412 -16.55 -8.73 16.06
CA SER A 412 -16.90 -9.32 17.37
C SER A 412 -18.40 -9.60 17.51
N ARG A 413 -19.26 -8.78 16.90
CA ARG A 413 -20.73 -8.90 16.96
C ARG A 413 -21.34 -9.72 15.80
N ALA A 414 -20.57 -10.01 14.75
CA ALA A 414 -21.04 -10.78 13.60
C ALA A 414 -21.03 -12.29 13.88
N GLU A 415 -22.22 -12.84 14.16
CA GLU A 415 -22.45 -14.27 14.41
C GLU A 415 -22.45 -15.13 13.14
N ASP A 416 -22.80 -14.56 11.98
CA ASP A 416 -23.02 -15.29 10.72
C ASP A 416 -21.85 -15.14 9.73
N GLY A 417 -21.36 -16.25 9.19
CA GLY A 417 -20.26 -16.30 8.23
C GLY A 417 -20.53 -15.49 6.95
N ALA A 418 -21.79 -15.44 6.48
CA ALA A 418 -22.16 -14.65 5.30
C ALA A 418 -22.03 -13.13 5.53
N THR A 419 -22.40 -12.67 6.74
CA THR A 419 -22.24 -11.25 7.11
C THR A 419 -20.76 -10.89 7.27
N ARG A 420 -19.96 -11.78 7.87
CA ARG A 420 -18.50 -11.60 7.98
C ARG A 420 -17.83 -11.50 6.61
N ALA A 421 -18.22 -12.34 5.65
CA ALA A 421 -17.68 -12.28 4.29
C ALA A 421 -17.97 -10.92 3.62
N LYS A 422 -19.20 -10.40 3.73
CA LYS A 422 -19.57 -9.07 3.21
C LYS A 422 -18.76 -7.95 3.87
N LEU A 423 -18.53 -8.04 5.18
CA LEU A 423 -17.74 -7.07 5.93
C LEU A 423 -16.27 -7.11 5.52
N TYR A 424 -15.69 -8.30 5.31
CA TYR A 424 -14.30 -8.42 4.83
C TYR A 424 -14.14 -7.83 3.42
N THR A 425 -15.05 -8.12 2.50
CA THR A 425 -15.04 -7.48 1.16
C THR A 425 -15.11 -5.96 1.26
N GLN A 426 -15.92 -5.44 2.19
CA GLN A 426 -16.01 -3.99 2.39
C GLN A 426 -14.77 -3.39 3.04
N MET A 427 -14.11 -4.11 3.96
CA MET A 427 -12.83 -3.68 4.53
C MET A 427 -11.75 -3.61 3.45
N VAL A 428 -11.75 -4.56 2.51
CA VAL A 428 -10.86 -4.55 1.34
C VAL A 428 -11.10 -3.30 0.50
N ASP A 429 -12.37 -3.01 0.19
CA ASP A 429 -12.74 -1.82 -0.58
C ASP A 429 -12.35 -0.51 0.13
N LEU A 430 -12.53 -0.43 1.46
CA LEU A 430 -12.12 0.73 2.26
C LEU A 430 -10.60 0.89 2.28
N ALA A 431 -9.87 -0.20 2.47
CA ALA A 431 -8.41 -0.19 2.43
C ALA A 431 -7.90 0.27 1.06
N ASP A 432 -8.54 -0.18 -0.03
CA ASP A 432 -8.21 0.25 -1.39
C ASP A 432 -8.41 1.75 -1.60
N GLU A 433 -9.53 2.30 -1.12
CA GLU A 433 -9.79 3.74 -1.20
C GLU A 433 -8.77 4.55 -0.40
N ILE A 434 -8.45 4.13 0.83
CA ILE A 434 -7.47 4.82 1.70
C ILE A 434 -6.08 4.80 1.08
N LEU A 435 -5.60 3.63 0.66
CA LEU A 435 -4.25 3.44 0.12
C LEU A 435 -4.08 4.11 -1.25
N THR A 436 -5.13 4.11 -2.09
CA THR A 436 -5.13 4.90 -3.33
C THR A 436 -5.00 6.39 -3.05
N GLY A 437 -5.61 6.89 -1.96
CA GLY A 437 -5.49 8.28 -1.52
C GLY A 437 -4.08 8.71 -1.10
N TYR A 438 -3.17 7.78 -0.79
CA TYR A 438 -1.77 8.09 -0.47
C TYR A 438 -0.91 8.32 -1.73
N GLN A 439 -1.24 7.70 -2.86
CA GLN A 439 -0.39 7.71 -4.07
C GLN A 439 -0.16 9.11 -4.66
N PRO A 440 -1.18 9.99 -4.83
CA PRO A 440 -0.95 11.33 -5.38
C PRO A 440 -0.04 12.17 -4.48
N GLN A 441 -0.21 12.06 -3.16
CA GLN A 441 0.59 12.78 -2.18
C GLN A 441 2.06 12.32 -2.20
N LEU A 442 2.29 11.00 -2.20
CA LEU A 442 3.64 10.43 -2.30
C LEU A 442 4.36 10.84 -3.60
N ARG A 443 3.66 10.77 -4.74
CA ARG A 443 4.19 11.20 -6.04
C ARG A 443 4.57 12.68 -6.04
N SER A 444 3.74 13.54 -5.44
CA SER A 444 4.04 14.98 -5.37
C SER A 444 5.25 15.29 -4.49
N LEU A 445 5.40 14.59 -3.35
CA LEU A 445 6.46 14.84 -2.38
C LEU A 445 7.84 14.30 -2.81
N THR A 446 7.87 13.35 -3.75
CA THR A 446 9.12 12.69 -4.21
C THR A 446 10.17 13.71 -4.67
N ASN A 447 9.72 14.79 -5.32
CA ASN A 447 10.60 15.83 -5.88
C ASN A 447 10.71 17.10 -5.00
N LEU A 448 10.05 17.14 -3.84
CA LEU A 448 9.92 18.36 -3.02
C LEU A 448 10.68 18.33 -1.71
N SER A 449 10.46 17.30 -0.90
CA SER A 449 11.01 17.21 0.45
C SER A 449 11.25 15.76 0.81
N HIS A 450 12.51 15.40 1.01
CA HIS A 450 12.88 14.04 1.38
C HIS A 450 12.34 13.65 2.76
N ASP A 451 12.45 14.55 3.75
CA ASP A 451 12.01 14.26 5.12
C ASP A 451 10.48 14.11 5.22
N SER A 452 9.72 14.99 4.56
CA SER A 452 8.26 14.91 4.53
C SER A 452 7.79 13.67 3.77
N HIS A 453 8.47 13.33 2.67
CA HIS A 453 8.21 12.11 1.91
C HIS A 453 8.49 10.85 2.75
N GLN A 454 9.61 10.79 3.47
CA GLN A 454 9.92 9.67 4.37
C GLN A 454 8.91 9.54 5.50
N ALA A 455 8.49 10.66 6.13
CA ALA A 455 7.49 10.64 7.19
C ALA A 455 6.15 10.09 6.68
N LEU A 456 5.72 10.53 5.49
CA LEU A 456 4.49 10.03 4.87
C LEU A 456 4.61 8.56 4.43
N LEU A 457 5.76 8.13 3.92
CA LEU A 457 6.02 6.73 3.59
C LEU A 457 5.91 5.84 4.82
N ARG A 458 6.50 6.23 5.96
CA ARG A 458 6.37 5.48 7.21
C ARG A 458 4.92 5.39 7.69
N ALA A 459 4.15 6.48 7.57
CA ALA A 459 2.72 6.48 7.89
C ALA A 459 1.93 5.55 6.95
N TYR A 460 2.22 5.62 5.64
CA TYR A 460 1.64 4.74 4.63
C TYR A 460 1.92 3.27 4.90
N GLU A 461 3.18 2.89 5.18
CA GLU A 461 3.56 1.51 5.50
C GLU A 461 2.88 0.99 6.77
N ARG A 462 2.81 1.83 7.81
CA ARG A 462 2.12 1.51 9.06
C ARG A 462 0.63 1.28 8.83
N ASP A 463 -0.02 2.21 8.15
CA ASP A 463 -1.46 2.15 7.92
C ASP A 463 -1.80 0.99 6.96
N ARG A 464 -1.01 0.75 5.91
CA ARG A 464 -1.11 -0.41 5.01
C ARG A 464 -1.09 -1.73 5.79
N TYR A 465 -0.11 -1.91 6.66
CA TYR A 465 -0.03 -3.11 7.49
C TYR A 465 -1.23 -3.23 8.45
N ASN A 466 -1.64 -2.14 9.08
CA ASN A 466 -2.77 -2.13 10.01
C ASN A 466 -4.13 -2.41 9.33
N LEU A 467 -4.30 -2.01 8.07
CA LEU A 467 -5.48 -2.28 7.27
C LEU A 467 -5.56 -3.76 6.87
N ILE A 468 -4.43 -4.38 6.50
CA ILE A 468 -4.42 -5.76 5.99
C ILE A 468 -4.36 -6.80 7.13
N LYS A 469 -3.68 -6.51 8.25
CA LYS A 469 -3.50 -7.43 9.39
C LYS A 469 -4.80 -8.07 9.90
N PRO A 470 -5.94 -7.37 10.02
CA PRO A 470 -7.22 -7.98 10.40
C PRO A 470 -7.72 -9.05 9.42
N LEU A 471 -7.47 -8.90 8.12
CA LEU A 471 -7.84 -9.90 7.10
C LEU A 471 -7.03 -11.19 7.28
N VAL A 472 -5.73 -11.06 7.58
CA VAL A 472 -4.84 -12.19 7.88
C VAL A 472 -5.28 -12.94 9.14
N LYS A 473 -5.71 -12.21 10.18
CA LYS A 473 -6.26 -12.81 11.41
C LYS A 473 -7.59 -13.50 11.19
N GLY A 474 -8.39 -13.03 10.23
CA GLY A 474 -9.67 -13.61 9.84
C GLY A 474 -9.57 -14.76 8.83
N GLU A 475 -8.35 -15.25 8.54
CA GLU A 475 -8.05 -16.30 7.55
C GLU A 475 -8.55 -15.99 6.13
N GLN A 476 -8.81 -14.72 5.81
CA GLN A 476 -9.19 -14.28 4.45
C GLN A 476 -7.94 -14.04 3.60
N TYR A 477 -7.19 -15.10 3.34
CA TYR A 477 -5.87 -15.00 2.69
C TYR A 477 -5.96 -14.44 1.27
N ASP A 478 -6.92 -14.87 0.45
CA ASP A 478 -7.01 -14.41 -0.95
C ASP A 478 -7.25 -12.90 -1.05
N GLN A 479 -8.15 -12.37 -0.21
CA GLN A 479 -8.44 -10.94 -0.15
C GLN A 479 -7.25 -10.15 0.40
N ALA A 480 -6.61 -10.63 1.47
CA ALA A 480 -5.41 -9.99 2.03
C ALA A 480 -4.28 -9.94 1.01
N VAL A 481 -4.09 -11.01 0.24
CA VAL A 481 -3.05 -11.06 -0.80
C VAL A 481 -3.37 -10.11 -1.95
N SER A 482 -4.62 -9.99 -2.41
CA SER A 482 -4.95 -9.05 -3.50
C SER A 482 -4.59 -7.59 -3.19
N ILE A 483 -4.77 -7.16 -1.93
CA ILE A 483 -4.39 -5.82 -1.49
C ILE A 483 -2.87 -5.73 -1.33
N ALA A 484 -2.26 -6.75 -0.69
CA ALA A 484 -0.84 -6.76 -0.43
C ALA A 484 0.00 -6.81 -1.73
N GLU A 485 -0.46 -7.49 -2.78
CA GLU A 485 0.13 -7.44 -4.12
C GLU A 485 -0.02 -6.05 -4.74
N LYS A 486 -1.24 -5.48 -4.72
CA LYS A 486 -1.53 -4.17 -5.33
C LYS A 486 -0.69 -3.03 -4.72
N TYR A 487 -0.44 -3.08 -3.42
CA TYR A 487 0.26 -2.03 -2.67
C TYR A 487 1.65 -2.43 -2.19
N CYS A 488 2.18 -3.57 -2.68
CA CYS A 488 3.50 -4.11 -2.36
C CYS A 488 3.77 -4.22 -0.84
N ASP A 489 2.83 -4.79 -0.07
CA ASP A 489 3.03 -5.04 1.36
C ASP A 489 3.76 -6.35 1.62
N PHE A 490 5.09 -6.28 1.49
CA PHE A 490 5.97 -7.44 1.54
C PHE A 490 5.86 -8.23 2.85
N ARG A 491 5.68 -7.53 3.98
CA ARG A 491 5.52 -8.17 5.30
C ARG A 491 4.34 -9.13 5.32
N THR A 492 3.19 -8.67 4.84
CA THR A 492 1.95 -9.45 4.87
C THR A 492 2.01 -10.60 3.88
N LEU A 493 2.57 -10.40 2.68
CA LEU A 493 2.76 -11.48 1.70
C LEU A 493 3.61 -12.62 2.26
N VAL A 494 4.74 -12.30 2.91
CA VAL A 494 5.61 -13.31 3.53
C VAL A 494 4.91 -14.03 4.69
N GLU A 495 4.20 -13.29 5.55
CA GLU A 495 3.45 -13.88 6.66
C GLU A 495 2.36 -14.86 6.16
N ILE A 496 1.64 -14.51 5.09
CA ILE A 496 0.60 -15.37 4.50
C ILE A 496 1.23 -16.60 3.85
N CYS A 497 2.29 -16.44 3.06
CA CYS A 497 2.99 -17.57 2.43
C CYS A 497 3.56 -18.55 3.46
N ASP A 498 4.08 -18.05 4.59
CA ASP A 498 4.60 -18.88 5.67
C ASP A 498 3.49 -19.64 6.43
N LYS A 499 2.34 -19.00 6.69
CA LYS A 499 1.17 -19.64 7.33
C LYS A 499 0.50 -20.68 6.44
N THR A 500 0.39 -20.41 5.14
CA THR A 500 -0.20 -21.33 4.16
C THR A 500 0.80 -22.37 3.63
N ASN A 501 2.07 -22.26 4.03
CA ASN A 501 3.19 -23.10 3.57
C ASN A 501 3.32 -23.16 2.03
N ASN A 502 2.91 -22.10 1.32
CA ASN A 502 2.90 -22.03 -0.14
C ASN A 502 4.22 -21.44 -0.67
N GLN A 503 5.21 -22.31 -0.86
CA GLN A 503 6.57 -21.93 -1.28
C GLN A 503 6.65 -21.52 -2.75
N GLU A 504 5.79 -22.08 -3.61
CA GLU A 504 5.75 -21.72 -5.04
C GLU A 504 5.34 -20.27 -5.23
N ARG A 505 4.29 -19.81 -4.53
CA ARG A 505 3.82 -18.44 -4.57
C ARG A 505 4.88 -17.45 -4.06
N LEU A 506 5.59 -17.81 -3.00
CA LEU A 506 6.71 -17.01 -2.48
C LEU A 506 7.83 -16.85 -3.51
N THR A 507 8.15 -17.92 -4.24
CA THR A 507 9.19 -17.91 -5.28
C THR A 507 8.75 -17.04 -6.48
N GLN A 508 7.46 -17.09 -6.85
CA GLN A 508 6.89 -16.20 -7.85
C GLN A 508 7.01 -14.73 -7.43
N TYR A 509 6.74 -14.39 -6.17
CA TYR A 509 6.93 -13.02 -5.68
C TYR A 509 8.40 -12.58 -5.64
N MET A 510 9.32 -13.48 -5.30
CA MET A 510 10.77 -13.19 -5.38
C MET A 510 11.21 -12.83 -6.80
N THR A 511 10.62 -13.46 -7.81
CA THR A 511 10.92 -13.14 -9.21
C THR A 511 10.20 -11.89 -9.71
N GLN A 512 8.94 -11.68 -9.33
CA GLN A 512 8.13 -10.53 -9.78
C GLN A 512 8.53 -9.22 -9.09
N PHE A 513 8.74 -9.24 -7.77
CA PHE A 513 9.05 -8.06 -6.96
C PHE A 513 10.54 -7.97 -6.56
N GLY A 514 11.41 -8.77 -7.20
CA GLY A 514 12.84 -8.79 -6.91
C GLY A 514 13.51 -7.43 -7.10
N SER A 515 13.12 -6.67 -8.11
CA SER A 515 13.63 -5.30 -8.34
C SER A 515 13.21 -4.28 -7.29
N GLU A 516 12.13 -4.56 -6.55
CA GLU A 516 11.62 -3.69 -5.48
C GLU A 516 12.20 -4.06 -4.10
N GLY A 517 13.13 -5.02 -4.04
CA GLY A 517 13.79 -5.45 -2.81
C GLY A 517 12.99 -6.48 -2.00
N PHE A 518 12.03 -7.19 -2.62
CA PHE A 518 11.25 -8.22 -1.94
C PHE A 518 12.12 -9.39 -1.45
N SER A 519 13.09 -9.83 -2.26
CA SER A 519 14.03 -10.90 -1.90
C SER A 519 14.82 -10.57 -0.63
N ASP A 520 15.41 -9.38 -0.57
CA ASP A 520 16.13 -8.88 0.61
C ASP A 520 15.24 -8.84 1.85
N PHE A 521 14.00 -8.39 1.68
CA PHE A 521 13.02 -8.34 2.77
C PHE A 521 12.70 -9.75 3.31
N VAL A 522 12.48 -10.73 2.41
CA VAL A 522 12.20 -12.11 2.80
C VAL A 522 13.38 -12.71 3.57
N PHE A 523 14.61 -12.45 3.14
CA PHE A 523 15.80 -12.96 3.83
C PHE A 523 15.94 -12.36 5.23
N ARG A 524 15.74 -11.04 5.38
CA ARG A 524 15.72 -10.39 6.71
C ARG A 524 14.64 -10.98 7.61
N TRP A 525 13.44 -11.17 7.09
CA TRP A 525 12.32 -11.74 7.84
C TRP A 525 12.59 -13.17 8.31
N TYR A 526 13.17 -14.03 7.47
CA TYR A 526 13.54 -15.39 7.88
C TYR A 526 14.67 -15.42 8.92
N LEU A 527 15.58 -14.44 8.88
CA LEU A 527 16.68 -14.30 9.82
C LEU A 527 16.17 -13.83 11.20
N GLU A 528 15.26 -12.85 11.24
CA GLU A 528 14.59 -12.37 12.45
C GLU A 528 13.71 -13.43 13.11
N THR A 529 13.01 -14.24 12.30
CA THR A 529 12.14 -15.33 12.80
C THR A 529 12.91 -16.60 13.19
N GLY A 530 14.23 -16.62 13.01
CA GLY A 530 15.08 -17.77 13.34
C GLY A 530 14.92 -18.99 12.41
N LYS A 531 14.21 -18.84 11.28
CA LYS A 531 13.92 -19.91 10.32
C LYS A 531 15.03 -20.08 9.27
N ARG A 532 16.27 -20.22 9.73
CA ARG A 532 17.49 -20.30 8.88
C ARG A 532 17.45 -21.45 7.87
N GLY A 533 16.85 -22.59 8.23
CA GLY A 533 16.71 -23.73 7.32
C GLY A 533 15.84 -23.45 6.09
N ARG A 534 14.79 -22.62 6.24
CA ARG A 534 13.91 -22.24 5.12
C ARG A 534 14.60 -21.23 4.19
N LEU A 535 15.35 -20.28 4.76
CA LEU A 535 16.16 -19.33 4.00
C LEU A 535 17.12 -20.05 3.05
N LEU A 536 17.81 -21.08 3.54
CA LEU A 536 18.72 -21.90 2.75
C LEU A 536 17.98 -22.66 1.64
N SER A 537 16.85 -23.29 1.95
CA SER A 537 16.07 -24.03 0.95
C SER A 537 15.60 -23.21 -0.26
N HIS A 538 15.42 -21.89 -0.10
CA HIS A 538 14.97 -20.98 -1.16
C HIS A 538 16.14 -20.34 -1.93
N GLY A 539 17.35 -20.45 -1.39
CA GLY A 539 18.59 -19.90 -1.95
C GLY A 539 19.10 -20.55 -3.21
N THR A 540 18.52 -21.67 -3.65
CA THR A 540 19.00 -22.42 -4.81
C THR A 540 18.68 -21.77 -6.14
N ALA A 541 17.83 -20.73 -6.17
CA ALA A 541 17.24 -20.19 -7.40
C ALA A 541 17.71 -18.78 -7.82
N GLY A 542 18.54 -18.07 -7.04
CA GLY A 542 18.92 -16.70 -7.41
C GLY A 542 20.18 -16.17 -6.74
N GLY A 543 21.01 -15.45 -7.49
CA GLY A 543 22.23 -14.78 -7.01
C GLY A 543 21.96 -13.71 -5.93
N ASP A 544 20.71 -13.34 -5.69
CA ASP A 544 20.31 -12.34 -4.70
C ASP A 544 20.60 -12.79 -3.26
N LEU A 545 20.45 -14.09 -2.94
CA LEU A 545 20.83 -14.60 -1.61
C LEU A 545 22.34 -14.48 -1.38
N SER A 546 23.15 -14.71 -2.42
CA SER A 546 24.61 -14.57 -2.29
C SER A 546 25.05 -13.13 -2.02
N ARG A 547 24.35 -12.13 -2.58
CA ARG A 547 24.59 -10.72 -2.29
C ARG A 547 24.15 -10.37 -0.88
N PHE A 548 22.97 -10.81 -0.46
CA PHE A 548 22.45 -10.55 0.88
C PHE A 548 23.34 -11.18 1.97
N LEU A 549 23.84 -12.40 1.77
CA LEU A 549 24.66 -13.10 2.75
C LEU A 549 26.11 -12.61 2.82
N GLN A 550 26.59 -11.79 1.88
CA GLN A 550 27.91 -11.15 1.99
C GLN A 550 27.99 -10.26 3.25
N ASP A 551 26.88 -9.63 3.62
CA ASP A 551 26.79 -8.80 4.83
C ASP A 551 26.74 -9.65 6.13
N TYR A 552 26.53 -10.98 6.01
CA TYR A 552 26.37 -11.91 7.14
C TYR A 552 27.37 -13.07 7.07
N THR A 553 28.65 -12.79 7.37
CA THR A 553 29.76 -13.75 7.35
C THR A 553 29.51 -15.02 8.17
N SER A 554 28.74 -14.94 9.27
CA SER A 554 28.45 -16.11 10.13
C SER A 554 27.54 -17.15 9.48
N LEU A 555 26.81 -16.79 8.41
CA LEU A 555 25.84 -17.64 7.73
C LEU A 555 26.23 -17.98 6.29
N SER A 556 27.22 -17.30 5.71
CA SER A 556 27.64 -17.52 4.33
C SER A 556 28.17 -18.93 4.09
N TRP A 557 28.84 -19.57 5.06
CA TRP A 557 29.34 -20.94 4.93
C TRP A 557 28.23 -21.98 4.69
N LEU A 558 27.04 -21.79 5.26
CA LEU A 558 25.88 -22.67 5.04
C LEU A 558 25.42 -22.63 3.58
N TYR A 559 25.39 -21.42 3.02
CA TYR A 559 25.06 -21.21 1.61
C TYR A 559 26.12 -21.80 0.67
N HIS A 560 27.41 -21.64 1.01
CA HIS A 560 28.50 -22.24 0.24
C HIS A 560 28.44 -23.77 0.23
N ILE A 561 28.09 -24.42 1.34
CA ILE A 561 27.88 -25.87 1.39
C ILE A 561 26.73 -26.29 0.47
N GLN A 562 25.61 -25.57 0.51
CA GLN A 562 24.44 -25.90 -0.30
C GLN A 562 24.67 -25.70 -1.80
N THR A 563 25.51 -24.74 -2.18
CA THR A 563 25.90 -24.47 -3.57
C THR A 563 27.08 -25.33 -4.04
N SER A 564 27.50 -26.32 -3.24
CA SER A 564 28.65 -27.20 -3.50
C SER A 564 29.98 -26.47 -3.66
N GLN A 565 30.11 -25.25 -3.12
CA GLN A 565 31.33 -24.46 -3.10
C GLN A 565 32.12 -24.73 -1.81
N PHE A 566 32.62 -25.96 -1.67
CA PHE A 566 33.21 -26.44 -0.41
C PHE A 566 34.54 -25.73 -0.05
N SER A 567 35.32 -25.29 -1.04
CA SER A 567 36.52 -24.46 -0.82
C SER A 567 36.21 -23.13 -0.15
N LEU A 568 35.22 -22.39 -0.65
CA LEU A 568 34.79 -21.12 -0.06
C LEU A 568 34.19 -21.34 1.34
N ALA A 569 33.36 -22.38 1.51
CA ALA A 569 32.84 -22.74 2.83
C ALA A 569 33.96 -23.03 3.84
N SER A 570 35.00 -23.75 3.42
CA SER A 570 36.18 -24.07 4.22
C SER A 570 36.95 -22.81 4.64
N GLN A 571 37.14 -21.85 3.73
CA GLN A 571 37.79 -20.56 4.04
C GLN A 571 36.96 -19.73 5.02
N THR A 572 35.66 -19.57 4.79
CA THR A 572 34.77 -18.84 5.70
C THR A 572 34.73 -19.46 7.09
N LEU A 573 34.58 -20.79 7.18
CA LEU A 573 34.57 -21.51 8.47
C LEU A 573 35.88 -21.33 9.23
N ARG A 574 37.01 -21.25 8.52
CA ARG A 574 38.32 -20.99 9.13
C ARG A 574 38.43 -19.56 9.66
N GLN A 575 37.95 -18.58 8.91
CA GLN A 575 37.92 -17.20 9.39
C GLN A 575 37.03 -17.09 10.64
N LEU A 576 35.85 -17.72 10.62
CA LEU A 576 34.95 -17.75 11.78
C LEU A 576 35.57 -18.47 12.99
N SER A 577 36.41 -19.51 12.78
CA SER A 577 37.11 -20.17 13.89
C SER A 577 38.26 -19.32 14.45
N GLN A 578 38.89 -18.50 13.63
CA GLN A 578 39.94 -17.57 14.07
C GLN A 578 39.34 -16.42 14.90
N ASP A 579 38.18 -15.91 14.49
CA ASP A 579 37.43 -14.86 15.21
C ASP A 579 36.76 -15.39 16.50
N GLU A 580 36.59 -16.71 16.62
CA GLU A 580 35.93 -17.32 17.78
C GLU A 580 36.85 -17.37 19.00
N THR A 581 36.50 -16.58 20.01
CA THR A 581 37.20 -16.52 21.31
C THR A 581 36.30 -16.90 22.49
N THR A 582 34.98 -16.98 22.27
CA THR A 582 34.01 -17.09 23.36
C THR A 582 33.76 -18.52 23.82
N TYR A 583 33.78 -19.49 22.90
CA TYR A 583 33.54 -20.90 23.24
C TYR A 583 34.53 -21.82 22.51
N LEU A 584 35.32 -22.58 23.28
CA LEU A 584 36.26 -23.57 22.76
C LEU A 584 35.55 -24.65 21.92
N SER A 585 34.44 -25.19 22.45
CA SER A 585 33.64 -26.22 21.78
C SER A 585 33.14 -25.76 20.41
N LYS A 586 32.76 -24.48 20.30
CA LYS A 586 32.36 -23.86 19.02
C LYS A 586 33.54 -23.70 18.07
N LYS A 587 34.69 -23.22 18.55
CA LYS A 587 35.91 -23.10 17.74
C LYS A 587 36.34 -24.45 17.14
N LYS A 588 36.37 -25.50 17.96
CA LYS A 588 36.63 -26.89 17.54
C LYS A 588 35.61 -27.36 16.49
N THR A 589 34.33 -27.09 16.71
CA THR A 589 33.28 -27.46 15.75
C THR A 589 33.49 -26.77 14.41
N LEU A 590 33.76 -25.46 14.39
CA LEU A 590 34.02 -24.69 13.16
C LEU A 590 35.26 -25.20 12.41
N LEU A 591 36.35 -25.50 13.11
CA LEU A 591 37.56 -26.08 12.50
C LEU A 591 37.31 -27.47 11.93
N SER A 592 36.61 -28.33 12.68
CA SER A 592 36.27 -29.67 12.20
C SER A 592 35.38 -29.62 10.95
N LEU A 593 34.39 -28.72 10.91
CA LEU A 593 33.56 -28.49 9.72
C LEU A 593 34.39 -27.92 8.56
N SER A 594 35.32 -27.01 8.83
CA SER A 594 36.24 -26.45 7.83
C SER A 594 37.12 -27.54 7.21
N LYS A 595 37.61 -28.49 8.02
CA LYS A 595 38.37 -29.66 7.58
C LYS A 595 37.51 -30.59 6.73
N LEU A 596 36.29 -30.90 7.19
CA LEU A 596 35.34 -31.75 6.44
C LEU A 596 34.97 -31.14 5.08
N CYS A 597 34.72 -29.83 5.00
CA CYS A 597 34.46 -29.15 3.73
C CYS A 597 35.67 -29.25 2.78
N GLN A 598 36.89 -29.04 3.28
CA GLN A 598 38.09 -29.20 2.45
C GLN A 598 38.26 -30.63 1.91
N LEU A 599 37.98 -31.63 2.75
CA LEU A 599 38.00 -33.04 2.37
C LEU A 599 36.89 -33.39 1.37
N ALA A 600 35.73 -32.75 1.47
CA ALA A 600 34.62 -32.97 0.55
C ALA A 600 34.84 -32.34 -0.84
N ASP A 601 35.54 -31.20 -0.92
CA ASP A 601 35.91 -30.57 -2.20
C ASP A 601 36.92 -31.43 -2.99
N SER A 602 37.79 -32.12 -2.25
CA SER A 602 38.84 -32.98 -2.79
C SER A 602 38.32 -34.40 -3.04
N GLY A 603 37.40 -34.53 -4.00
CA GLY A 603 36.89 -35.82 -4.52
C GLY A 603 37.94 -36.76 -5.12
N SER A 604 39.24 -36.46 -4.99
CA SER A 604 40.37 -37.29 -5.39
C SER A 604 41.62 -36.93 -4.55
N VAL A 605 41.89 -37.70 -3.50
CA VAL A 605 43.13 -37.64 -2.69
C VAL A 605 44.27 -38.30 -3.53
N PRO A 606 45.57 -37.93 -3.48
CA PRO A 606 46.30 -37.33 -2.35
C PRO A 606 47.33 -36.25 -2.76
N HIS A 607 47.02 -34.98 -2.55
CA HIS A 607 48.03 -33.94 -2.22
C HIS A 607 47.30 -32.81 -1.50
N MET A 608 46.69 -33.13 -0.37
CA MET A 608 46.48 -32.12 0.65
C MET A 608 47.82 -32.01 1.37
N GLU A 609 48.63 -31.01 1.04
CA GLU A 609 49.51 -30.46 2.06
C GLU A 609 48.58 -30.07 3.21
N GLU A 610 48.68 -30.79 4.33
CA GLU A 610 47.98 -30.43 5.54
C GLU A 610 48.39 -29.00 5.84
N ASP A 611 47.42 -28.10 5.83
CA ASP A 611 47.69 -26.69 6.06
C ASP A 611 48.36 -26.57 7.44
N PRO A 612 49.66 -26.21 7.51
CA PRO A 612 50.43 -26.32 8.74
C PRO A 612 49.83 -25.41 9.83
N GLN A 613 49.17 -24.33 9.41
CA GLN A 613 48.49 -23.40 10.31
C GLN A 613 47.21 -23.99 10.93
N ARG A 614 46.53 -24.93 10.26
CA ARG A 614 45.39 -25.65 10.85
C ARG A 614 45.84 -26.68 11.88
N GLN A 615 46.93 -27.40 11.60
CA GLN A 615 47.51 -28.35 12.55
C GLN A 615 47.91 -27.64 13.83
N LEU A 616 48.52 -26.47 13.68
CA LEU A 616 48.87 -25.55 14.76
C LEU A 616 47.64 -25.21 15.66
N GLU A 617 46.51 -24.88 15.05
CA GLU A 617 45.27 -24.54 15.76
C GLU A 617 44.61 -25.77 16.42
N ASP A 618 44.62 -26.94 15.76
CA ASP A 618 44.13 -28.20 16.31
C ASP A 618 44.96 -28.64 17.54
N GLU A 619 46.28 -28.45 17.50
CA GLU A 619 47.18 -28.71 18.63
C GLU A 619 46.89 -27.79 19.82
N LEU A 620 46.66 -26.49 19.61
CA LEU A 620 46.29 -25.55 20.66
C LEU A 620 44.99 -25.94 21.36
N ILE A 621 43.98 -26.36 20.60
CA ILE A 621 42.71 -26.85 21.16
C ILE A 621 42.94 -28.11 21.97
N LEU A 622 43.79 -29.02 21.49
CA LEU A 622 44.14 -30.25 22.21
C LEU A 622 44.83 -29.95 23.55
N TYR A 623 45.77 -29.00 23.59
CA TYR A 623 46.42 -28.58 24.83
C TYR A 623 45.42 -27.97 25.81
N GLN A 624 44.40 -27.25 25.34
CA GLN A 624 43.37 -26.71 26.21
C GLN A 624 42.38 -27.77 26.72
N GLU A 625 42.01 -28.76 25.90
CA GLU A 625 41.12 -29.87 26.31
C GLU A 625 41.77 -30.82 27.32
N GLN A 626 43.11 -30.91 27.32
CA GLN A 626 43.88 -31.76 28.23
C GLN A 626 44.25 -31.08 29.56
N LEU A 627 43.67 -29.91 29.87
CA LEU A 627 43.90 -29.25 31.15
C LEU A 627 43.47 -30.14 32.34
N PRO A 628 44.28 -30.24 33.41
CA PRO A 628 43.93 -31.08 34.57
C PRO A 628 42.65 -30.62 35.28
N GLU A 629 41.83 -31.57 35.75
CA GLU A 629 40.57 -31.27 36.46
C GLU A 629 40.78 -30.43 37.74
N SER A 630 41.93 -30.59 38.40
CA SER A 630 42.34 -29.78 39.57
C SER A 630 42.38 -28.29 39.24
N VAL A 631 43.00 -27.94 38.11
CA VAL A 631 43.14 -26.57 37.61
C VAL A 631 41.79 -26.01 37.16
N LEU A 632 40.97 -26.84 36.50
CA LEU A 632 39.62 -26.45 36.08
C LEU A 632 38.73 -26.10 37.27
N ASN A 633 38.79 -26.90 38.35
CA ASN A 633 38.03 -26.66 39.57
C ASN A 633 38.54 -25.43 40.33
N ALA A 634 39.87 -25.23 40.41
CA ALA A 634 40.47 -24.10 41.10
C ALA A 634 40.10 -22.75 40.46
N HIS A 635 40.07 -22.69 39.12
CA HIS A 635 39.66 -21.50 38.37
C HIS A 635 38.16 -21.43 38.02
N ALA A 636 37.34 -22.34 38.54
CA ALA A 636 35.90 -22.45 38.24
C ALA A 636 35.57 -22.47 36.72
N LEU A 637 36.43 -23.13 35.93
CA LEU A 637 36.26 -23.29 34.48
C LEU A 637 35.42 -24.53 34.18
N ASN A 638 34.32 -24.36 33.46
CA ASN A 638 33.51 -25.48 32.98
C ASN A 638 34.10 -26.09 31.70
N PRO A 639 34.32 -27.41 31.62
CA PRO A 639 34.87 -28.06 30.43
C PRO A 639 34.05 -27.80 29.14
N ASP A 640 32.72 -27.83 29.24
CA ASP A 640 31.82 -27.72 28.09
C ASP A 640 31.59 -26.27 27.61
N ALA A 641 31.82 -25.30 28.50
CA ALA A 641 31.52 -23.88 28.27
C ALA A 641 32.77 -22.98 28.41
N MET A 642 33.96 -23.56 28.28
CA MET A 642 35.22 -22.84 28.44
C MET A 642 35.44 -21.84 27.29
N ARG A 643 35.92 -20.64 27.64
CA ARG A 643 36.41 -19.66 26.65
C ARG A 643 37.68 -20.16 25.99
N VAL A 644 38.04 -19.60 24.84
CA VAL A 644 39.33 -19.91 24.20
C VAL A 644 40.45 -19.23 25.01
N LEU A 645 41.43 -20.01 25.45
CA LEU A 645 42.57 -19.52 26.23
C LEU A 645 43.76 -19.22 25.32
N THR A 646 44.56 -18.23 25.69
CA THR A 646 45.79 -17.93 24.95
C THR A 646 46.90 -18.92 25.31
N PRO A 647 47.93 -19.09 24.44
CA PRO A 647 49.07 -19.94 24.77
C PRO A 647 49.77 -19.55 26.08
N GLN A 648 49.85 -18.25 26.40
CA GLN A 648 50.43 -17.76 27.65
C GLN A 648 49.59 -18.19 28.87
N GLU A 649 48.26 -18.06 28.77
CA GLU A 649 47.34 -18.51 29.82
C GLU A 649 47.46 -20.02 30.04
N LEU A 650 47.53 -20.81 28.96
CA LEU A 650 47.72 -22.26 29.04
C LEU A 650 49.05 -22.63 29.72
N ILE A 651 50.16 -21.96 29.38
CA ILE A 651 51.46 -22.16 30.04
C ILE A 651 51.35 -21.87 31.53
N HIS A 652 50.68 -20.79 31.92
CA HIS A 652 50.49 -20.43 33.32
C HIS A 652 49.61 -21.46 34.06
N LEU A 653 48.56 -21.95 33.43
CA LEU A 653 47.65 -22.96 34.00
C LEU A 653 48.33 -24.32 34.18
N TYR A 654 49.17 -24.74 33.23
CA TYR A 654 49.92 -26.00 33.34
C TYR A 654 51.01 -25.94 34.44
N THR A 655 51.68 -24.80 34.59
CA THR A 655 52.83 -24.64 35.51
C THR A 655 52.49 -24.00 36.85
N GLY A 656 51.32 -23.36 36.97
CA GLY A 656 50.91 -22.58 38.15
C GLY A 656 50.71 -23.44 39.38
N GLU A 657 50.74 -22.82 40.57
CA GLU A 657 50.66 -23.49 41.88
C GLU A 657 49.39 -24.33 42.05
N GLU A 658 48.30 -23.92 41.39
CA GLU A 658 46.98 -24.56 41.40
C GLU A 658 46.96 -25.98 40.80
N ASN A 659 47.93 -26.33 39.94
CA ASN A 659 48.10 -27.70 39.49
C ASN A 659 48.85 -28.54 40.55
N GLU A 660 48.14 -29.02 41.56
CA GLU A 660 48.73 -29.78 42.69
C GLU A 660 49.48 -31.06 42.27
N CYS A 661 49.10 -31.66 41.13
CA CYS A 661 49.65 -32.93 40.63
C CYS A 661 50.44 -32.77 39.32
N ALA A 662 51.03 -31.60 39.08
CA ALA A 662 51.80 -31.33 37.86
C ALA A 662 52.93 -32.36 37.66
N ASN A 663 52.95 -33.00 36.49
CA ASN A 663 53.94 -34.03 36.12
C ASN A 663 54.84 -33.58 34.97
N GLU A 664 55.77 -34.45 34.56
CA GLU A 664 56.70 -34.18 33.45
C GLU A 664 55.99 -33.93 32.11
N TYR A 665 54.79 -34.46 31.91
CA TYR A 665 54.00 -34.22 30.70
C TYR A 665 53.41 -32.81 30.67
N ASP A 666 52.95 -32.27 31.81
CA ASP A 666 52.38 -30.92 31.89
C ASP A 666 53.44 -29.84 31.60
N PHE A 667 54.64 -29.99 32.16
CA PHE A 667 55.76 -29.10 31.87
C PHE A 667 56.27 -29.25 30.43
N LYS A 668 56.23 -30.46 29.86
CA LYS A 668 56.54 -30.66 28.44
C LYS A 668 55.52 -29.95 27.53
N LYS A 669 54.21 -30.09 27.80
CA LYS A 669 53.15 -29.38 27.07
C LYS A 669 53.35 -27.86 27.16
N ALA A 670 53.72 -27.34 28.32
CA ALA A 670 54.03 -25.92 28.50
C ALA A 670 55.24 -25.48 27.65
N LEU A 671 56.27 -26.32 27.52
CA LEU A 671 57.40 -26.05 26.62
C LEU A 671 57.00 -26.11 25.14
N ASP A 672 56.15 -27.06 24.76
CA ASP A 672 55.64 -27.16 23.38
C ASP A 672 54.78 -25.95 23.03
N LEU A 673 54.03 -25.40 24.00
CA LEU A 673 53.22 -24.21 23.81
C LEU A 673 54.04 -22.94 23.50
N LEU A 674 55.35 -22.92 23.81
CA LEU A 674 56.23 -21.79 23.49
C LEU A 674 56.34 -21.52 21.98
N GLN A 675 56.10 -22.53 21.13
CA GLN A 675 56.12 -22.36 19.68
C GLN A 675 54.99 -21.44 19.17
N PHE A 676 53.94 -21.22 19.98
CA PHE A 676 52.79 -20.38 19.64
C PHE A 676 52.83 -18.99 20.31
N VAL A 677 53.89 -18.68 21.06
CA VAL A 677 54.07 -17.42 21.79
C VAL A 677 54.92 -16.45 20.94
N PRO A 678 54.62 -15.14 20.92
CA PRO A 678 55.45 -14.16 20.24
C PRO A 678 56.91 -14.17 20.76
N PRO A 679 57.92 -14.02 19.87
CA PRO A 679 59.33 -14.27 20.18
C PRO A 679 59.91 -13.38 21.29
N GLU A 680 59.28 -12.24 21.56
CA GLU A 680 59.68 -11.30 22.62
C GLU A 680 59.44 -11.88 24.02
N GLU A 681 58.41 -12.70 24.20
CA GLU A 681 58.00 -13.24 25.50
C GLU A 681 58.48 -14.67 25.75
N VAL A 682 58.93 -15.36 24.70
CA VAL A 682 59.38 -16.77 24.77
C VAL A 682 60.50 -16.95 25.79
N LEU A 683 61.47 -16.04 25.84
CA LEU A 683 62.60 -16.17 26.75
C LEU A 683 62.20 -16.05 28.23
N GLU A 684 61.27 -15.14 28.55
CA GLU A 684 60.78 -14.95 29.92
C GLU A 684 59.89 -16.12 30.35
N LEU A 685 58.95 -16.54 29.51
CA LEU A 685 58.07 -17.67 29.80
C LEU A 685 58.85 -18.99 29.90
N LYS A 686 59.88 -19.17 29.07
CA LYS A 686 60.78 -20.33 29.13
C LYS A 686 61.52 -20.37 30.47
N LYS A 687 62.02 -19.22 30.97
CA LYS A 687 62.63 -19.14 32.32
C LYS A 687 61.63 -19.50 33.40
N GLU A 688 60.42 -18.94 33.33
CA GLU A 688 59.37 -19.16 34.31
C GLU A 688 58.95 -20.64 34.40
N ILE A 689 58.80 -21.33 33.26
CA ILE A 689 58.49 -22.77 33.22
C ILE A 689 59.56 -23.57 33.96
N TRP A 690 60.83 -23.30 33.70
CA TRP A 690 61.94 -24.01 34.35
C TRP A 690 62.08 -23.66 35.84
N ILE A 691 61.94 -22.40 36.23
CA ILE A 691 61.93 -21.97 37.64
C ILE A 691 60.82 -22.69 38.41
N ARG A 692 59.60 -22.73 37.85
CA ARG A 692 58.48 -23.45 38.47
C ARG A 692 58.73 -24.95 38.56
N SER A 693 59.35 -25.56 37.56
CA SER A 693 59.71 -26.99 37.61
C SER A 693 60.71 -27.31 38.75
N ILE A 694 61.60 -26.38 39.04
CA ILE A 694 62.59 -26.49 40.12
C ILE A 694 61.91 -26.29 41.48
N LEU A 695 61.08 -25.27 41.63
CA LEU A 695 60.42 -24.93 42.89
C LEU A 695 59.41 -26.00 43.36
N ARG A 696 58.89 -26.83 42.44
CA ARG A 696 57.98 -27.94 42.78
C ARG A 696 58.66 -29.10 43.51
N ASN A 697 59.98 -29.24 43.41
CA ASN A 697 60.71 -30.30 44.10
C ASN A 697 61.16 -29.86 45.50
N SER A 698 61.04 -30.75 46.48
CA SER A 698 61.53 -30.49 47.85
C SER A 698 63.03 -30.78 47.96
N TRP A 699 63.85 -29.76 47.70
CA TRP A 699 65.33 -29.86 47.74
C TRP A 699 65.93 -30.12 49.14
N GLN A 700 65.14 -29.96 50.20
CA GLN A 700 65.60 -30.09 51.60
C GLN A 700 65.73 -31.55 52.09
N HIS A 701 65.19 -32.52 51.35
CA HIS A 701 65.12 -33.93 51.75
C HIS A 701 65.76 -34.89 50.73
N MET A 702 66.65 -34.38 49.87
CA MET A 702 67.33 -35.23 48.89
C MET A 702 68.34 -36.16 49.56
N ASP A 703 68.33 -37.43 49.15
CA ASP A 703 69.29 -38.42 49.60
C ASP A 703 70.69 -38.04 49.10
N THR A 704 71.56 -37.65 50.04
CA THR A 704 72.94 -37.24 49.75
C THR A 704 73.86 -38.41 49.43
N ASP A 705 73.45 -39.65 49.75
CA ASP A 705 74.27 -40.83 49.52
C ASP A 705 74.17 -41.34 48.07
N ASN A 706 73.03 -41.11 47.40
CA ASN A 706 72.79 -41.43 45.98
C ASN A 706 72.29 -40.21 45.18
N PRO A 707 73.16 -39.22 44.92
CA PRO A 707 72.75 -37.97 44.28
C PRO A 707 72.23 -38.15 42.86
N ILE A 708 72.72 -39.15 42.11
CA ILE A 708 72.32 -39.39 40.72
C ILE A 708 70.88 -39.94 40.64
N GLU A 709 70.53 -40.86 41.53
CA GLU A 709 69.19 -41.47 41.59
C GLU A 709 68.17 -40.45 42.11
N ALA A 710 68.55 -39.70 43.16
CA ALA A 710 67.73 -38.62 43.69
C ALA A 710 67.50 -37.48 42.67
N ILE A 711 68.50 -37.13 41.85
CA ILE A 711 68.35 -36.16 40.75
C ILE A 711 67.49 -36.74 39.63
N SER A 712 67.62 -38.03 39.31
CA SER A 712 66.82 -38.68 38.27
C SER A 712 65.31 -38.66 38.58
N ASP A 713 64.95 -38.60 39.87
CA ASP A 713 63.56 -38.51 40.29
C ASP A 713 62.94 -37.11 40.23
N THR A 714 63.75 -36.07 40.00
CA THR A 714 63.28 -34.68 39.92
C THR A 714 62.45 -34.41 38.67
N LEU A 715 61.40 -33.58 38.80
CA LEU A 715 60.59 -33.12 37.67
C LEU A 715 61.42 -32.45 36.56
N LEU A 716 62.46 -31.71 36.94
CA LEU A 716 63.42 -31.11 35.99
C LEU A 716 64.13 -32.18 35.15
N PHE A 717 64.65 -33.23 35.78
CA PHE A 717 65.37 -34.27 35.06
C PHE A 717 64.43 -35.13 34.20
N LYS A 718 63.25 -35.49 34.73
CA LYS A 718 62.22 -36.25 34.00
C LYS A 718 61.70 -35.50 32.77
N THR A 719 61.48 -34.19 32.88
CA THR A 719 61.06 -33.35 31.73
C THR A 719 62.15 -33.24 30.66
N ILE A 720 63.42 -33.12 31.07
CA ILE A 720 64.57 -33.11 30.14
C ILE A 720 64.75 -34.48 29.47
N GLU A 721 64.63 -35.58 30.22
CA GLU A 721 64.67 -36.94 29.68
C GLU A 721 63.53 -37.19 28.69
N LEU A 722 62.33 -36.71 29.00
CA LEU A 722 61.17 -36.80 28.12
C LEU A 722 61.32 -35.96 26.85
N ALA A 723 61.89 -34.75 26.95
CA ALA A 723 62.21 -33.93 25.78
C ALA A 723 63.31 -34.58 24.90
N PHE A 724 64.30 -35.24 25.52
CA PHE A 724 65.37 -35.95 24.81
C PHE A 724 64.86 -37.18 24.06
N THR A 725 63.98 -37.97 24.68
CA THR A 725 63.39 -39.18 24.08
C THR A 725 62.46 -38.87 22.90
N GLN A 726 61.83 -37.69 22.87
CA GLN A 726 60.95 -37.25 21.80
C GLN A 726 61.67 -36.54 20.62
N VAL A 727 63.00 -36.63 20.54
CA VAL A 727 63.82 -36.11 19.41
C VAL A 727 63.66 -34.59 19.21
N VAL A 728 63.66 -33.84 20.30
CA VAL A 728 63.70 -32.38 20.27
C VAL A 728 65.13 -31.92 20.56
N ASP A 729 65.65 -30.91 19.85
CA ASP A 729 67.00 -30.39 20.12
C ASP A 729 67.03 -29.75 21.51
N VAL A 730 67.45 -30.53 22.52
CA VAL A 730 67.42 -30.16 23.94
C VAL A 730 68.17 -28.86 24.20
N LYS A 731 69.17 -28.52 23.37
CA LYS A 731 69.90 -27.25 23.46
C LYS A 731 69.05 -26.04 23.15
N SER A 732 68.01 -26.18 22.31
CA SER A 732 67.08 -25.10 21.99
C SER A 732 66.09 -24.81 23.13
N PHE A 733 65.79 -25.80 23.99
CA PHE A 733 64.85 -25.68 25.11
C PHE A 733 65.50 -25.41 26.46
N LEU A 734 66.81 -25.59 26.60
CA LEU A 734 67.53 -25.24 27.82
C LEU A 734 67.81 -23.73 27.88
N VAL A 735 67.80 -23.18 29.09
CA VAL A 735 68.23 -21.81 29.40
C VAL A 735 69.60 -21.89 30.06
N ASN A 736 70.47 -20.89 29.83
CA ASN A 736 71.75 -20.82 30.52
C ASN A 736 71.56 -20.78 32.04
N LEU A 737 72.38 -21.52 32.78
CA LEU A 737 72.31 -21.59 34.26
C LEU A 737 72.43 -20.20 34.92
N ASP A 738 73.25 -19.31 34.35
CA ASP A 738 73.42 -17.93 34.84
C ASP A 738 72.15 -17.07 34.67
N GLU A 739 71.25 -17.45 33.75
CA GLU A 739 69.98 -16.78 33.49
C GLU A 739 68.80 -17.38 34.28
N LEU A 740 68.98 -18.55 34.90
CA LEU A 740 68.01 -19.19 35.80
C LEU A 740 68.22 -18.78 37.27
N LEU A 741 69.43 -18.33 37.60
CA LEU A 741 69.84 -17.91 38.95
C LEU A 741 69.64 -16.41 39.20
N ASN A 742 69.48 -15.60 38.14
CA ASN A 742 69.10 -14.19 38.18
C ASN A 742 67.60 -14.06 37.91
#